data_AF-A0A838U690-F1
#
_entry.id   AF-A0A838U690-F1
#
_cell.length_a   1.000
_cell.length_b   1.000
_cell.length_c   1.000
_cell.angle_alpha   90.00
_cell.angle_beta   90.00
_cell.angle_gamma   90.00
#
_symmetry.space_group_name_H-M   'P 1'
#
loop_
_entity.id
_entity.type
_entity.pdbx_description
1 polymer ?
#
loop_
_entity_poly.entity_id
_entity_poly.type
_entity_poly.pdbx_seq_one_letter_code
_entity_poly.pdbx_strand_id
1 'polypeptide(L)'
;MPRRDDIHKILIIGSGPIVIGQGCEFDYSGTQACRALKSEGFEVVLINSNPATIMTDPEIADRTYIEPLNLETVTAIIEKERPDALLPTVGGQTGLNLSIELFDKGILDRFGVQLIGANVDAIKVGEDRELFRAAMDEIGIESAKGGFAYTWEEASKIVEDIGYPAIVRPSFTLGGTGGGTAYNPDEFEAIARAGLAASPNSQILVEESIIGWKEFELEVMRDLNDNVVVICSIENFDPMGVHTGDSITVAPAQTLTDAEYQNLRDMAKACIRRVGVETGGSNIQFAVNPANGDVRIIEMNPRVSRSSALASKATGFPIAKIAAKLAVGYTLDEIPNDITKKTPASFEPTIDYVVTKIPKWAFEKFPGTEDVLGTQMKSVGEVMAIGRTFKESLFKGLRSLEAVKPLRLEDVSDEELQRKLARPNSQRFSYITYALQNGYSIDEIHRLTRIDPWFLDQVSQVMEFQDGLGSTPLAAYEDQDLRTAKAFGLSDRRLSYMTGSTETEVRDARRTRKVSPVYKRVDTCAAEFESFTPYLYSTYEEESEAEPTTRRKIMILGSGPNRIGQGIEFDYCCCHASFALRDAGFETIMVNCNPETVSTDYDTSDRLYFEPLTFEDVMNIVDVEKPEGVIVQFGGQTPLNLAARLHGEGVPIIGTSPDSIDLAEDRKRFGALLADLKIPCPENSSVTSGDEALTVANSIGYPVVVRPSFVLGGRAMAIVYDDESLSSYMRKATDASPAKPILIDKFLERAQEVDVDALADSDTVVIAGIQAHIEEAGVHSGDSSSVLPAQRIAEAHIETIKHYTRQLARALKVVGLMNIQFAIKDDRVYVIEVNPRASRTVPFVAKATGVPIAKIASLVMAGEKRLADFNLPDVLAVPQVFVKSPVFPFKKFSGVDSILDPE
;
A
#
# COMPACT_ATOMS: atom_id res chain seq x y z
N MET A 1 -17.59 30.69 -15.73
CA MET A 1 -16.23 31.11 -16.15
C MET A 1 -15.33 30.08 -15.52
N PRO A 2 -14.83 29.10 -16.29
CA PRO A 2 -14.42 27.82 -15.71
C PRO A 2 -13.14 27.91 -14.88
N ARG A 3 -12.21 28.79 -15.27
CA ARG A 3 -10.91 28.96 -14.63
C ARG A 3 -10.85 30.31 -13.92
N ARG A 4 -10.37 30.32 -12.68
CA ARG A 4 -10.07 31.53 -11.92
C ARG A 4 -8.86 32.25 -12.50
N ASP A 5 -9.05 33.50 -12.92
CA ASP A 5 -8.01 34.37 -13.46
C ASP A 5 -7.32 35.24 -12.40
N ASP A 6 -7.84 35.25 -11.17
CA ASP A 6 -7.25 35.95 -10.03
C ASP A 6 -6.16 35.13 -9.32
N ILE A 7 -6.00 33.85 -9.68
CA ILE A 7 -4.96 32.96 -9.20
C ILE A 7 -4.01 32.65 -10.36
N HIS A 8 -2.70 32.74 -10.11
CA HIS A 8 -1.68 32.35 -11.07
C HIS A 8 -0.72 31.31 -10.50
N LYS A 9 -0.41 31.40 -9.19
CA LYS A 9 0.51 30.51 -8.50
C LYS A 9 -0.14 29.82 -7.30
N ILE A 10 -0.03 28.49 -7.26
CA ILE A 10 -0.65 27.66 -6.23
C ILE A 10 0.42 26.88 -5.48
N LEU A 11 0.40 26.98 -4.14
CA LEU A 11 1.18 26.12 -3.25
C LEU A 11 0.38 24.87 -2.87
N ILE A 12 0.97 23.71 -3.07
CA ILE A 12 0.46 22.41 -2.63
C ILE A 12 1.33 21.90 -1.49
N ILE A 13 0.71 21.45 -0.40
CA ILE A 13 1.39 20.76 0.70
C ILE A 13 1.16 19.26 0.55
N GLY A 14 2.24 18.49 0.40
CA GLY A 14 2.20 17.03 0.39
C GLY A 14 2.04 16.41 1.79
N SER A 15 1.93 15.09 1.85
CA SER A 15 1.72 14.36 3.10
C SER A 15 2.99 14.11 3.92
N GLY A 16 4.18 14.22 3.32
CA GLY A 16 5.43 13.86 3.97
C GLY A 16 5.70 12.36 3.88
N PRO A 17 6.45 11.79 4.84
CA PRO A 17 6.82 10.38 4.80
C PRO A 17 5.61 9.46 5.03
N ILE A 18 5.68 8.27 4.45
CA ILE A 18 4.62 7.26 4.56
C ILE A 18 4.57 6.72 6.00
N VAL A 19 3.38 6.71 6.59
CA VAL A 19 3.13 6.17 7.94
C VAL A 19 1.82 5.39 7.97
N ILE A 20 1.63 4.51 8.95
CA ILE A 20 0.35 3.79 9.13
C ILE A 20 -0.80 4.79 9.31
N GLY A 21 -1.77 4.73 8.40
CA GLY A 21 -2.91 5.66 8.31
C GLY A 21 -2.72 6.86 7.38
N GLN A 22 -1.52 7.05 6.82
CA GLN A 22 -1.23 8.05 5.80
C GLN A 22 -0.26 7.44 4.77
N GLY A 23 -0.83 6.69 3.83
CA GLY A 23 -0.14 5.81 2.90
C GLY A 23 0.27 6.48 1.59
N CYS A 24 0.37 5.67 0.52
CA CYS A 24 0.81 6.14 -0.80
C CYS A 24 -0.27 6.95 -1.53
N GLU A 25 -1.52 6.91 -1.07
CA GLU A 25 -2.69 7.56 -1.68
C GLU A 25 -2.50 9.06 -1.90
N PHE A 26 -1.65 9.71 -1.09
CA PHE A 26 -1.36 11.13 -1.17
C PHE A 26 -0.27 11.47 -2.20
N ASP A 27 0.62 10.54 -2.55
CA ASP A 27 1.49 10.72 -3.72
C ASP A 27 0.65 10.62 -5.00
N TYR A 28 -0.24 9.63 -5.07
CA TYR A 28 -1.21 9.52 -6.16
C TYR A 28 -2.06 10.79 -6.30
N SER A 29 -2.71 11.21 -5.22
CA SER A 29 -3.58 12.40 -5.23
C SER A 29 -2.81 13.69 -5.51
N GLY A 30 -1.64 13.86 -4.89
CA GLY A 30 -0.77 15.02 -5.08
C GLY A 30 -0.24 15.09 -6.52
N THR A 31 0.16 13.96 -7.11
CA THR A 31 0.59 13.88 -8.51
C THR A 31 -0.54 14.28 -9.46
N GLN A 32 -1.76 13.76 -9.24
CA GLN A 32 -2.93 14.13 -10.05
C GLN A 32 -3.25 15.62 -9.93
N ALA A 33 -3.23 16.19 -8.72
CA ALA A 33 -3.49 17.61 -8.50
C ALA A 33 -2.44 18.51 -9.18
N CYS A 34 -1.14 18.17 -9.06
CA CYS A 34 -0.07 18.90 -9.73
C CYS A 34 -0.25 18.90 -11.26
N ARG A 35 -0.51 17.72 -11.85
CA ARG A 35 -0.73 17.58 -13.29
C ARG A 35 -1.97 18.34 -13.75
N ALA A 36 -3.08 18.27 -13.00
CA ALA A 36 -4.31 18.97 -13.31
C ALA A 36 -4.09 20.49 -13.35
N LEU A 37 -3.52 21.05 -12.30
CA LEU A 37 -3.30 22.49 -12.20
C LEU A 37 -2.29 23.01 -13.23
N LYS A 38 -1.20 22.28 -13.50
CA LYS A 38 -0.28 22.65 -14.58
C LYS A 38 -0.94 22.59 -15.96
N SER A 39 -1.80 21.61 -16.22
CA SER A 39 -2.53 21.50 -17.50
C SER A 39 -3.47 22.68 -17.75
N GLU A 40 -3.95 23.31 -16.67
CA GLU A 40 -4.76 24.55 -16.70
C GLU A 40 -3.91 25.83 -16.69
N GLY A 41 -2.58 25.71 -16.79
CA GLY A 41 -1.66 26.85 -16.91
C GLY A 41 -1.42 27.63 -15.62
N PHE A 42 -1.58 27.01 -14.45
CA PHE A 42 -1.12 27.58 -13.18
C PHE A 42 0.36 27.25 -12.93
N GLU A 43 1.08 28.16 -12.27
CA GLU A 43 2.40 27.87 -11.70
C GLU A 43 2.20 27.08 -10.40
N VAL A 44 2.72 25.85 -10.35
CA VAL A 44 2.56 24.95 -9.20
C VAL A 44 3.85 24.93 -8.38
N VAL A 45 3.73 25.33 -7.12
CA VAL A 45 4.75 25.15 -6.09
C VAL A 45 4.33 23.97 -5.22
N LEU A 46 5.22 23.00 -5.03
CA LEU A 46 4.97 21.85 -4.19
C LEU A 46 6.00 21.79 -3.06
N ILE A 47 5.54 21.50 -1.84
CA ILE A 47 6.40 21.07 -0.74
C ILE A 47 6.03 19.66 -0.27
N ASN A 48 6.99 18.73 -0.26
CA ASN A 48 6.83 17.40 0.33
C ASN A 48 8.21 16.85 0.73
N SER A 49 8.38 16.46 2.00
CA SER A 49 9.66 15.94 2.50
C SER A 49 10.01 14.52 2.00
N ASN A 50 9.07 13.79 1.41
CA ASN A 50 9.29 12.40 0.98
C ASN A 50 9.92 12.32 -0.44
N PRO A 51 11.20 11.91 -0.56
CA PRO A 51 11.90 11.86 -1.84
C PRO A 51 11.46 10.67 -2.72
N ALA A 52 10.73 9.70 -2.18
CA ALA A 52 10.32 8.51 -2.92
C ALA A 52 9.07 8.71 -3.79
N THR A 53 8.49 9.90 -3.74
CA THR A 53 7.23 10.20 -4.42
C THR A 53 7.43 10.59 -5.88
N ILE A 54 6.41 10.33 -6.72
CA ILE A 54 6.34 10.85 -8.09
C ILE A 54 6.02 12.34 -8.07
N MET A 55 5.17 12.82 -7.16
CA MET A 55 4.81 14.23 -7.09
C MET A 55 6.02 15.16 -6.92
N THR A 56 7.11 14.68 -6.30
CA THR A 56 8.37 15.43 -6.13
C THR A 56 9.34 15.31 -7.30
N ASP A 57 8.96 14.65 -8.40
CA ASP A 57 9.78 14.68 -9.61
C ASP A 57 9.84 16.11 -10.18
N PRO A 58 11.01 16.57 -10.68
CA PRO A 58 11.19 17.94 -11.14
C PRO A 58 10.22 18.37 -12.25
N GLU A 59 9.73 17.45 -13.08
CA GLU A 59 8.78 17.75 -14.16
C GLU A 59 7.32 17.93 -13.69
N ILE A 60 6.97 17.47 -12.48
CA ILE A 60 5.58 17.40 -12.02
C ILE A 60 5.06 18.74 -11.50
N ALA A 61 5.90 19.54 -10.83
CA ALA A 61 5.59 20.91 -10.41
C ALA A 61 6.48 21.92 -11.18
N ASP A 62 6.28 23.23 -11.01
CA ASP A 62 7.19 24.26 -11.52
C ASP A 62 8.32 24.55 -10.51
N ARG A 63 8.00 24.43 -9.21
CA ARG A 63 8.94 24.50 -8.10
C ARG A 63 8.65 23.37 -7.12
N THR A 64 9.63 22.50 -6.88
CA THR A 64 9.52 21.41 -5.91
C THR A 64 10.48 21.62 -4.75
N TYR A 65 9.94 21.58 -3.54
CA TYR A 65 10.66 21.66 -2.27
C TYR A 65 10.60 20.31 -1.56
N ILE A 66 11.75 19.61 -1.51
CA ILE A 66 11.91 18.41 -0.67
C ILE A 66 12.47 18.87 0.68
N GLU A 67 11.59 19.44 1.50
CA GLU A 67 11.94 20.12 2.75
C GLU A 67 11.01 19.68 3.89
N PRO A 68 11.40 19.84 5.16
CA PRO A 68 10.58 19.48 6.31
C PRO A 68 9.20 20.15 6.30
N LEU A 69 8.15 19.36 6.54
CA LEU A 69 6.78 19.86 6.64
C LEU A 69 6.53 20.44 8.04
N ASN A 70 7.02 21.66 8.26
CA ASN A 70 6.81 22.41 9.50
C ASN A 70 6.51 23.89 9.22
N LEU A 71 5.97 24.58 10.23
CA LEU A 71 5.51 25.96 10.12
C LEU A 71 6.62 26.91 9.61
N GLU A 72 7.83 26.81 10.15
CA GLU A 72 8.96 27.68 9.78
C GLU A 72 9.32 27.55 8.29
N THR A 73 9.44 26.31 7.81
CA THR A 73 9.85 26.00 6.44
C THR A 73 8.79 26.42 5.44
N VAL A 74 7.52 26.07 5.70
CA VAL A 74 6.42 26.44 4.79
C VAL A 74 6.23 27.96 4.76
N THR A 75 6.41 28.65 5.90
CA THR A 75 6.40 30.13 5.94
C THR A 75 7.51 30.73 5.08
N ALA A 76 8.73 30.20 5.16
CA ALA A 76 9.84 30.67 4.34
C ALA A 76 9.60 30.46 2.84
N ILE A 77 8.97 29.33 2.46
CA ILE A 77 8.59 29.06 1.07
C ILE A 77 7.48 30.02 0.61
N ILE A 78 6.44 30.27 1.42
CA ILE A 78 5.40 31.26 1.10
C ILE A 78 6.03 32.65 0.91
N GLU A 79 6.94 33.05 1.79
CA GLU A 79 7.63 34.34 1.70
C GLU A 79 8.48 34.47 0.44
N LYS A 80 9.13 33.37 0.01
CA LYS A 80 9.97 33.32 -1.19
C LYS A 80 9.17 33.26 -2.48
N GLU A 81 8.21 32.35 -2.57
CA GLU A 81 7.51 32.01 -3.80
C GLU A 81 6.29 32.91 -4.08
N ARG A 82 5.72 33.51 -3.02
CA ARG A 82 4.53 34.37 -3.08
C ARG A 82 3.37 33.71 -3.85
N PRO A 83 2.87 32.54 -3.40
CA PRO A 83 1.71 31.91 -4.01
C PRO A 83 0.45 32.76 -3.79
N ASP A 84 -0.45 32.78 -4.77
CA ASP A 84 -1.76 33.44 -4.64
C ASP A 84 -2.72 32.56 -3.82
N ALA A 85 -2.57 31.24 -3.93
CA ALA A 85 -3.42 30.28 -3.25
C ALA A 85 -2.65 29.08 -2.67
N LEU A 86 -3.26 28.41 -1.69
CA LEU A 86 -2.79 27.19 -1.05
C LEU A 86 -3.87 26.11 -1.16
N LEU A 87 -3.52 24.94 -1.69
CA LEU A 87 -4.38 23.75 -1.76
C LEU A 87 -4.01 22.76 -0.64
N PRO A 88 -4.82 22.61 0.42
CA PRO A 88 -4.47 21.81 1.59
C PRO A 88 -5.03 20.37 1.53
N THR A 89 -5.93 20.09 0.58
CA THR A 89 -6.81 18.91 0.60
C THR A 89 -6.21 17.65 -0.01
N VAL A 90 -4.96 17.68 -0.49
CA VAL A 90 -4.26 16.55 -1.12
C VAL A 90 -3.05 16.04 -0.32
N GLY A 91 -2.78 16.65 0.84
CA GLY A 91 -1.64 16.32 1.72
C GLY A 91 -2.00 15.52 2.97
N GLY A 92 -3.17 14.88 3.00
CA GLY A 92 -3.66 14.16 4.18
C GLY A 92 -3.81 15.07 5.41
N GLN A 93 -3.63 14.49 6.59
CA GLN A 93 -3.75 15.24 7.84
C GLN A 93 -2.63 16.27 8.01
N THR A 94 -1.42 15.93 7.55
CA THR A 94 -0.25 16.81 7.61
C THR A 94 -0.51 18.12 6.86
N GLY A 95 -1.07 18.03 5.65
CA GLY A 95 -1.43 19.19 4.83
C GLY A 95 -2.49 20.07 5.49
N LEU A 96 -3.56 19.47 6.02
CA LEU A 96 -4.63 20.21 6.72
C LEU A 96 -4.10 20.92 7.97
N ASN A 97 -3.40 20.20 8.86
CA ASN A 97 -2.91 20.74 10.13
C ASN A 97 -1.97 21.94 9.93
N LEU A 98 -1.02 21.83 9.00
CA LEU A 98 -0.09 22.92 8.70
C LEU A 98 -0.81 24.13 8.09
N SER A 99 -1.83 23.90 7.26
CA SER A 99 -2.60 24.98 6.64
C SER A 99 -3.41 25.76 7.66
N ILE A 100 -4.01 25.06 8.63
CA ILE A 100 -4.72 25.68 9.76
C ILE A 100 -3.74 26.41 10.68
N GLU A 101 -2.58 25.83 10.98
CA GLU A 101 -1.55 26.50 11.78
C GLU A 101 -1.06 27.80 11.12
N LEU A 102 -0.84 27.79 9.80
CA LEU A 102 -0.48 28.98 9.01
C LEU A 102 -1.59 30.06 9.07
N PHE A 103 -2.86 29.63 8.99
CA PHE A 103 -4.00 30.52 9.10
C PHE A 103 -4.12 31.15 10.50
N ASP A 104 -4.11 30.33 11.55
CA ASP A 104 -4.27 30.79 12.94
C ASP A 104 -3.11 31.71 13.39
N LYS A 105 -1.92 31.58 12.77
CA LYS A 105 -0.77 32.48 12.99
C LYS A 105 -0.83 33.76 12.14
N GLY A 106 -1.85 33.94 11.30
CA GLY A 106 -2.02 35.09 10.41
C GLY A 106 -1.00 35.16 9.26
N ILE A 107 -0.34 34.04 8.93
CA ILE A 107 0.68 34.00 7.89
C ILE A 107 0.04 34.07 6.51
N LEU A 108 -1.05 33.33 6.28
CA LEU A 108 -1.77 33.37 5.02
C LEU A 108 -2.27 34.79 4.71
N ASP A 109 -2.88 35.46 5.69
CA ASP A 109 -3.34 36.86 5.57
C ASP A 109 -2.18 37.83 5.32
N ARG A 110 -1.07 37.68 6.06
CA ARG A 110 0.13 38.53 5.90
C ARG A 110 0.70 38.49 4.49
N PHE A 111 0.60 37.35 3.81
CA PHE A 111 1.14 37.14 2.47
C PHE A 111 0.07 37.19 1.37
N GLY A 112 -1.20 37.36 1.72
CA GLY A 112 -2.31 37.39 0.77
C GLY A 112 -2.61 36.04 0.11
N VAL A 113 -2.32 34.94 0.80
CA VAL A 113 -2.50 33.58 0.27
C VAL A 113 -3.91 33.09 0.57
N GLN A 114 -4.69 32.79 -0.46
CA GLN A 114 -6.04 32.24 -0.30
C GLN A 114 -6.03 30.72 -0.10
N LEU A 115 -6.79 30.22 0.87
CA LEU A 115 -7.06 28.79 0.97
C LEU A 115 -8.13 28.37 -0.06
N ILE A 116 -7.81 27.40 -0.92
CA ILE A 116 -8.72 26.85 -1.94
C ILE A 116 -9.01 25.37 -1.70
N GLY A 117 -10.06 24.83 -2.33
CA GLY A 117 -10.49 23.44 -2.14
C GLY A 117 -11.42 23.29 -0.93
N ALA A 118 -10.89 23.50 0.28
CA ALA A 118 -11.65 23.54 1.52
C ALA A 118 -11.32 24.80 2.32
N ASN A 119 -12.35 25.52 2.77
CA ASN A 119 -12.18 26.70 3.61
C ASN A 119 -11.87 26.29 5.07
N VAL A 120 -11.41 27.26 5.86
CA VAL A 120 -10.99 27.01 7.26
C VAL A 120 -12.13 26.47 8.12
N ASP A 121 -13.34 27.01 7.95
CA ASP A 121 -14.50 26.60 8.74
C ASP A 121 -14.88 25.15 8.43
N ALA A 122 -14.86 24.75 7.14
CA ALA A 122 -15.12 23.38 6.71
C ALA A 122 -14.09 22.39 7.23
N ILE A 123 -12.80 22.77 7.24
CA ILE A 123 -11.74 21.95 7.82
C ILE A 123 -11.96 21.82 9.33
N LYS A 124 -12.21 22.92 10.04
CA LYS A 124 -12.44 22.89 11.50
C LYS A 124 -13.68 22.06 11.86
N VAL A 125 -14.79 22.22 11.12
CA VAL A 125 -16.02 21.46 11.35
C VAL A 125 -15.85 19.97 11.00
N GLY A 126 -15.11 19.64 9.95
CA GLY A 126 -14.87 18.23 9.58
C GLY A 126 -13.92 17.50 10.52
N GLU A 127 -12.92 18.20 11.08
CA GLU A 127 -11.88 17.60 11.92
C GLU A 127 -12.20 17.63 13.43
N ASP A 128 -12.97 18.63 13.89
CA ASP A 128 -13.41 18.72 15.28
C ASP A 128 -14.74 17.98 15.47
N ARG A 129 -14.73 16.95 16.31
CA ARG A 129 -15.90 16.09 16.56
C ARG A 129 -17.06 16.82 17.21
N GLU A 130 -16.81 17.81 18.06
CA GLU A 130 -17.86 18.57 18.73
C GLU A 130 -18.54 19.50 17.73
N LEU A 131 -17.74 20.20 16.90
CA LEU A 131 -18.26 21.03 15.82
C LEU A 131 -19.01 20.21 14.77
N PHE A 132 -18.49 19.04 14.41
CA PHE A 132 -19.14 18.12 13.47
C PHE A 132 -20.50 17.68 14.01
N ARG A 133 -20.55 17.20 15.26
CA ARG A 133 -21.80 16.76 15.89
C ARG A 133 -22.83 17.89 15.95
N ALA A 134 -22.43 19.08 16.39
CA ALA A 134 -23.31 20.24 16.41
C ALA A 134 -23.83 20.58 15.01
N ALA A 135 -22.98 20.51 13.98
CA ALA A 135 -23.38 20.72 12.60
C ALA A 135 -24.37 19.67 12.10
N MET A 136 -24.22 18.39 12.48
CA MET A 136 -25.15 17.32 12.11
C MET A 136 -26.49 17.43 12.85
N ASP A 137 -26.47 17.79 14.13
CA ASP A 137 -27.67 18.04 14.93
C ASP A 137 -28.53 19.18 14.33
N GLU A 138 -27.89 20.24 13.81
CA GLU A 138 -28.57 21.35 13.13
C GLU A 138 -29.35 20.94 11.87
N ILE A 139 -28.86 19.93 11.14
CA ILE A 139 -29.50 19.41 9.92
C ILE A 139 -30.31 18.13 10.17
N GLY A 140 -30.44 17.71 11.43
CA GLY A 140 -31.25 16.55 11.82
C GLY A 140 -30.65 15.19 11.44
N ILE A 141 -29.33 15.10 11.29
CA ILE A 141 -28.63 13.82 11.05
C ILE A 141 -28.05 13.33 12.38
N GLU A 142 -28.51 12.17 12.84
CA GLU A 142 -28.09 11.64 14.13
C GLU A 142 -26.65 11.12 14.09
N SER A 143 -25.80 11.63 14.99
CA SER A 143 -24.53 10.99 15.37
C SER A 143 -24.76 10.00 16.51
N ALA A 144 -23.75 9.17 16.84
CA ALA A 144 -23.84 8.26 17.97
C ALA A 144 -24.26 9.02 19.25
N LYS A 145 -25.30 8.52 19.93
CA LYS A 145 -25.81 9.13 21.17
C LYS A 145 -24.73 9.08 22.24
N GLY A 146 -24.56 10.18 22.95
CA GLY A 146 -23.56 10.25 24.01
C GLY A 146 -23.39 11.65 24.56
N GLY A 147 -22.48 11.80 25.50
CA GLY A 147 -22.18 13.09 26.12
C GLY A 147 -20.84 13.09 26.83
N PHE A 148 -20.33 14.29 27.09
CA PHE A 148 -19.17 14.48 27.95
C PHE A 148 -19.58 14.39 29.42
N ALA A 149 -18.79 13.68 30.21
CA ALA A 149 -18.88 13.62 31.66
C ALA A 149 -17.54 14.03 32.27
N TYR A 150 -17.62 14.83 33.32
CA TYR A 150 -16.49 15.29 34.13
C TYR A 150 -16.47 14.64 35.52
N THR A 151 -17.55 13.91 35.85
CA THR A 151 -17.73 13.19 37.09
C THR A 151 -18.33 11.82 36.83
N TRP A 152 -18.21 10.91 37.81
CA TRP A 152 -18.87 9.61 37.75
C TRP A 152 -20.39 9.75 37.68
N GLU A 153 -20.96 10.69 38.43
CA GLU A 153 -22.40 10.94 38.47
C GLU A 153 -22.95 11.40 37.12
N GLU A 154 -22.19 12.21 36.37
CA GLU A 154 -22.54 12.58 35.00
C GLU A 154 -22.43 11.38 34.05
N ALA A 155 -21.36 10.60 34.14
CA ALA A 155 -21.15 9.41 33.31
C ALA A 155 -22.26 8.36 33.53
N SER A 156 -22.66 8.14 34.78
CA SER A 156 -23.73 7.22 35.17
C SER A 156 -25.09 7.65 34.61
N LYS A 157 -25.38 8.96 34.54
CA LYS A 157 -26.63 9.44 33.92
C LYS A 157 -26.62 9.24 32.42
N ILE A 158 -25.51 9.53 31.76
CA ILE A 158 -25.40 9.35 30.31
C ILE A 158 -25.62 7.87 29.96
N VAL A 159 -25.00 6.94 30.70
CA VAL A 159 -25.14 5.50 30.41
C VAL A 159 -26.53 4.94 30.70
N GLU A 160 -27.27 5.52 31.65
CA GLU A 160 -28.70 5.18 31.86
C GLU A 160 -29.56 5.49 30.62
N ASP A 161 -29.22 6.56 29.89
CA ASP A 161 -29.93 6.97 28.68
C ASP A 161 -29.50 6.15 27.43
N ILE A 162 -28.20 5.84 27.29
CA ILE A 162 -27.66 5.16 26.09
C ILE A 162 -27.62 3.63 26.19
N GLY A 163 -27.63 3.08 27.41
CA GLY A 163 -27.53 1.64 27.66
C GLY A 163 -26.15 1.03 27.44
N TYR A 164 -26.09 -0.31 27.45
CA TYR A 164 -24.87 -1.10 27.26
C TYR A 164 -24.94 -1.96 25.97
N PRO A 165 -23.79 -2.24 25.30
CA PRO A 165 -22.45 -1.76 25.66
C PRO A 165 -22.29 -0.24 25.47
N ALA A 166 -21.48 0.37 26.33
CA ALA A 166 -21.17 1.80 26.29
C ALA A 166 -19.68 2.00 26.01
N ILE A 167 -19.35 2.95 25.14
CA ILE A 167 -17.97 3.30 24.82
C ILE A 167 -17.56 4.50 25.67
N VAL A 168 -16.46 4.37 26.40
CA VAL A 168 -15.87 5.45 27.21
C VAL A 168 -14.54 5.87 26.60
N ARG A 169 -14.40 7.17 26.32
CA ARG A 169 -13.19 7.76 25.74
C ARG A 169 -12.71 8.94 26.57
N PRO A 170 -11.59 8.84 27.28
CA PRO A 170 -11.03 9.97 28.00
C PRO A 170 -10.51 11.03 27.05
N SER A 171 -10.79 12.29 27.38
CA SER A 171 -10.30 13.42 26.62
C SER A 171 -8.83 13.65 26.94
N PHE A 172 -8.05 14.07 25.94
CA PHE A 172 -6.62 14.39 26.04
C PHE A 172 -5.73 13.23 26.51
N THR A 173 -6.16 11.97 26.37
CA THR A 173 -5.31 10.79 26.57
C THR A 173 -4.90 10.21 25.21
N LEU A 174 -3.70 9.61 25.15
CA LEU A 174 -3.18 8.97 23.94
C LEU A 174 -3.50 7.48 23.95
N GLY A 175 -3.74 6.90 22.77
CA GLY A 175 -3.87 5.44 22.58
C GLY A 175 -5.05 4.79 23.31
N GLY A 176 -6.11 5.54 23.60
CA GLY A 176 -7.27 5.01 24.35
C GLY A 176 -6.97 4.74 25.83
N THR A 177 -5.88 5.31 26.37
CA THR A 177 -5.52 5.15 27.79
C THR A 177 -6.65 5.64 28.68
N GLY A 178 -7.15 4.74 29.55
CA GLY A 178 -8.30 4.97 30.43
C GLY A 178 -9.67 4.83 29.76
N GLY A 179 -9.73 4.54 28.46
CA GLY A 179 -10.96 4.26 27.73
C GLY A 179 -11.24 2.76 27.58
N GLY A 180 -12.42 2.44 27.09
CA GLY A 180 -12.83 1.05 26.88
C GLY A 180 -14.30 0.91 26.51
N THR A 181 -14.69 -0.32 26.18
CA THR A 181 -16.09 -0.70 25.99
C THR A 181 -16.55 -1.40 27.26
N ALA A 182 -17.61 -0.87 27.88
CA ALA A 182 -18.24 -1.48 29.04
C ALA A 182 -19.49 -2.25 28.59
N TYR A 183 -19.53 -3.56 28.85
CA TYR A 183 -20.68 -4.41 28.50
C TYR A 183 -21.71 -4.51 29.61
N ASN A 184 -21.36 -4.04 30.81
CA ASN A 184 -22.21 -4.07 32.00
C ASN A 184 -21.86 -2.91 32.96
N PRO A 185 -22.72 -2.64 33.97
CA PRO A 185 -22.50 -1.55 34.92
C PRO A 185 -21.18 -1.60 35.69
N ASP A 186 -20.72 -2.80 36.08
CA ASP A 186 -19.49 -2.97 36.87
C ASP A 186 -18.24 -2.60 36.05
N GLU A 187 -18.20 -3.06 34.80
CA GLU A 187 -17.16 -2.68 33.83
C GLU A 187 -17.21 -1.17 33.54
N PHE A 188 -18.42 -0.60 33.42
CA PHE A 188 -18.58 0.82 33.14
C PHE A 188 -18.06 1.68 34.27
N GLU A 189 -18.36 1.34 35.51
CA GLU A 189 -17.83 2.06 36.67
C GLU A 189 -16.31 2.02 36.70
N ALA A 190 -15.72 0.84 36.48
CA ALA A 190 -14.28 0.68 36.45
C ALA A 190 -13.64 1.53 35.32
N ILE A 191 -14.17 1.44 34.10
CA ILE A 191 -13.63 2.15 32.93
C ILE A 191 -13.84 3.66 33.05
N ALA A 192 -15.05 4.12 33.42
CA ALA A 192 -15.35 5.54 33.55
C ALA A 192 -14.50 6.21 34.63
N ARG A 193 -14.35 5.57 35.80
CA ARG A 193 -13.48 6.10 36.87
C ARG A 193 -12.01 6.11 36.47
N ALA A 194 -11.52 5.04 35.84
CA ALA A 194 -10.16 4.99 35.33
C ALA A 194 -9.93 6.07 34.25
N GLY A 195 -10.91 6.30 33.38
CA GLY A 195 -10.87 7.31 32.35
C GLY A 195 -10.85 8.74 32.87
N LEU A 196 -11.71 9.05 33.84
CA LEU A 196 -11.72 10.35 34.53
C LEU A 196 -10.41 10.62 35.27
N ALA A 197 -9.79 9.58 35.85
CA ALA A 197 -8.49 9.70 36.51
C ALA A 197 -7.33 9.84 35.51
N ALA A 198 -7.43 9.19 34.35
CA ALA A 198 -6.42 9.22 33.30
C ALA A 198 -6.45 10.53 32.49
N SER A 199 -7.62 11.16 32.35
CA SER A 199 -7.77 12.42 31.62
C SER A 199 -7.12 13.59 32.39
N PRO A 200 -6.22 14.37 31.77
CA PRO A 200 -5.63 15.57 32.38
C PRO A 200 -6.66 16.61 32.87
N ASN A 201 -7.83 16.63 32.24
CA ASN A 201 -8.92 17.56 32.55
C ASN A 201 -10.09 16.86 33.26
N SER A 202 -9.90 15.62 33.70
CA SER A 202 -10.94 14.76 34.26
C SER A 202 -12.21 14.73 33.42
N GLN A 203 -12.06 14.49 32.13
CA GLN A 203 -13.16 14.51 31.15
C GLN A 203 -13.17 13.19 30.36
N ILE A 204 -14.34 12.57 30.26
CA ILE A 204 -14.60 11.40 29.41
C ILE A 204 -15.80 11.67 28.49
N LEU A 205 -15.78 11.10 27.30
CA LEU A 205 -16.92 11.02 26.38
C LEU A 205 -17.54 9.62 26.54
N VAL A 206 -18.83 9.55 26.86
CA VAL A 206 -19.60 8.31 26.99
C VAL A 206 -20.57 8.23 25.82
N GLU A 207 -20.49 7.17 25.01
CA GLU A 207 -21.23 7.00 23.76
C GLU A 207 -21.89 5.62 23.65
N GLU A 208 -23.03 5.55 22.95
CA GLU A 208 -23.69 4.29 22.61
C GLU A 208 -22.76 3.42 21.78
N SER A 209 -22.74 2.11 22.05
CA SER A 209 -21.98 1.18 21.21
C SER A 209 -22.75 0.85 19.94
N ILE A 210 -22.21 1.29 18.82
CA ILE A 210 -22.60 0.84 17.48
C ILE A 210 -21.71 -0.31 16.96
N ILE A 211 -20.94 -0.97 17.84
CA ILE A 211 -20.12 -2.14 17.46
C ILE A 211 -21.02 -3.23 16.86
N GLY A 212 -20.62 -3.75 15.71
CA GLY A 212 -21.36 -4.78 14.98
C GLY A 212 -22.45 -4.24 14.04
N TRP A 213 -22.68 -2.92 13.99
CA TRP A 213 -23.49 -2.32 12.93
C TRP A 213 -22.75 -2.39 11.59
N LYS A 214 -23.49 -2.33 10.49
CA LYS A 214 -22.90 -2.25 9.15
C LYS A 214 -22.23 -0.89 8.97
N GLU A 215 -21.06 -0.85 8.36
CA GLU A 215 -20.30 0.38 8.14
C GLU A 215 -20.20 0.69 6.65
N PHE A 216 -20.58 1.90 6.26
CA PHE A 216 -20.63 2.38 4.89
C PHE A 216 -19.85 3.67 4.72
N GLU A 217 -19.25 3.83 3.54
CA GLU A 217 -18.58 5.07 3.14
C GLU A 217 -19.15 5.56 1.81
N LEU A 218 -19.40 6.86 1.71
CA LEU A 218 -19.76 7.52 0.45
C LEU A 218 -18.67 8.54 0.10
N GLU A 219 -18.08 8.38 -1.08
CA GLU A 219 -17.21 9.38 -1.67
C GLU A 219 -18.07 10.38 -2.43
N VAL A 220 -18.07 11.63 -1.99
CA VAL A 220 -18.94 12.69 -2.50
C VAL A 220 -18.10 13.83 -3.06
N MET A 221 -18.57 14.45 -4.14
CA MET A 221 -17.93 15.64 -4.71
C MET A 221 -18.95 16.77 -4.86
N ARG A 222 -18.52 18.00 -4.56
CA ARG A 222 -19.33 19.22 -4.68
C ARG A 222 -18.57 20.34 -5.38
N ASP A 223 -19.31 21.14 -6.17
CA ASP A 223 -18.79 22.32 -6.87
C ASP A 223 -19.51 23.63 -6.48
N LEU A 224 -19.04 24.75 -7.04
CA LEU A 224 -19.56 26.11 -6.78
C LEU A 224 -21.00 26.33 -7.27
N ASN A 225 -21.50 25.49 -8.17
CA ASN A 225 -22.89 25.52 -8.62
C ASN A 225 -23.81 24.70 -7.71
N ASP A 226 -23.28 24.18 -6.60
CA ASP A 226 -23.96 23.25 -5.68
C ASP A 226 -24.39 21.94 -6.36
N ASN A 227 -23.72 21.56 -7.45
CA ASN A 227 -23.84 20.20 -7.95
C ASN A 227 -23.18 19.26 -6.94
N VAL A 228 -23.86 18.17 -6.60
CA VAL A 228 -23.34 17.14 -5.69
C VAL A 228 -23.55 15.77 -6.30
N VAL A 229 -22.45 15.02 -6.43
CA VAL A 229 -22.43 13.66 -6.98
C VAL A 229 -21.82 12.69 -5.98
N VAL A 230 -22.40 11.50 -5.87
CA VAL A 230 -21.79 10.36 -5.16
C VAL A 230 -20.95 9.57 -6.16
N ILE A 231 -19.64 9.56 -5.97
CA ILE A 231 -18.69 8.91 -6.86
C ILE A 231 -18.65 7.41 -6.62
N CYS A 232 -18.66 6.99 -5.35
CA CYS A 232 -18.58 5.59 -4.98
C CYS A 232 -19.26 5.36 -3.65
N SER A 233 -19.91 4.20 -3.52
CA SER A 233 -20.35 3.65 -2.25
C SER A 233 -19.51 2.45 -1.88
N ILE A 234 -19.12 2.38 -0.62
CA ILE A 234 -18.27 1.33 -0.08
C ILE A 234 -19.01 0.70 1.09
N GLU A 235 -19.11 -0.62 1.10
CA GLU A 235 -19.61 -1.40 2.23
C GLU A 235 -18.45 -2.15 2.88
N ASN A 236 -18.34 -2.06 4.20
CA ASN A 236 -17.32 -2.78 4.95
C ASN A 236 -17.80 -4.21 5.20
N PHE A 237 -16.94 -5.19 4.89
CA PHE A 237 -17.16 -6.59 5.22
C PHE A 237 -17.01 -6.81 6.73
N ASP A 238 -15.97 -6.23 7.33
CA ASP A 238 -15.84 -6.17 8.78
C ASP A 238 -16.77 -5.07 9.33
N PRO A 239 -17.63 -5.36 10.31
CA PRO A 239 -18.59 -4.39 10.83
C PRO A 239 -17.94 -3.36 11.75
N MET A 240 -18.72 -2.32 12.11
CA MET A 240 -18.32 -1.25 13.03
C MET A 240 -17.57 -1.79 14.24
N GLY A 241 -16.41 -1.19 14.53
CA GLY A 241 -15.50 -1.61 15.59
C GLY A 241 -14.12 -2.00 15.05
N VAL A 242 -14.02 -2.29 13.75
CA VAL A 242 -12.75 -2.36 13.00
C VAL A 242 -12.66 -1.11 12.13
N HIS A 243 -11.54 -0.39 12.19
CA HIS A 243 -11.34 0.80 11.37
C HIS A 243 -11.42 0.44 9.87
N THR A 244 -12.07 1.24 9.04
CA THR A 244 -12.18 1.02 7.57
C THR A 244 -10.84 0.72 6.87
N GLY A 245 -9.75 1.31 7.38
CA GLY A 245 -8.36 1.02 7.02
C GLY A 245 -7.92 -0.43 7.24
N ASP A 246 -8.36 -1.05 8.32
CA ASP A 246 -8.11 -2.45 8.68
C ASP A 246 -9.28 -3.38 8.31
N SER A 247 -10.36 -2.87 7.75
CA SER A 247 -11.48 -3.68 7.26
C SER A 247 -11.23 -4.17 5.83
N ILE A 248 -11.70 -5.38 5.54
CA ILE A 248 -12.04 -5.74 4.15
C ILE A 248 -13.22 -4.85 3.74
N THR A 249 -13.16 -4.26 2.55
CA THR A 249 -14.25 -3.41 2.04
C THR A 249 -14.57 -3.74 0.58
N VAL A 250 -15.81 -3.47 0.17
CA VAL A 250 -16.27 -3.72 -1.19
C VAL A 250 -16.95 -2.50 -1.79
N ALA A 251 -16.84 -2.36 -3.11
CA ALA A 251 -17.62 -1.40 -3.90
C ALA A 251 -18.34 -2.12 -5.05
N PRO A 252 -19.62 -1.80 -5.32
CA PRO A 252 -20.46 -0.85 -4.59
C PRO A 252 -20.97 -1.42 -3.25
N ALA A 253 -21.80 -0.67 -2.53
CA ALA A 253 -22.62 -1.25 -1.45
C ALA A 253 -23.52 -2.39 -1.96
N GLN A 254 -23.67 -3.47 -1.18
CA GLN A 254 -24.34 -4.72 -1.55
C GLN A 254 -25.67 -4.93 -0.81
N THR A 255 -25.74 -4.57 0.48
CA THR A 255 -26.83 -4.99 1.39
C THR A 255 -27.79 -3.86 1.78
N LEU A 256 -27.79 -2.76 1.04
CA LEU A 256 -28.76 -1.68 1.17
C LEU A 256 -29.89 -1.85 0.15
N THR A 257 -31.12 -1.67 0.59
CA THR A 257 -32.20 -1.37 -0.35
C THR A 257 -31.97 -0.02 -1.00
N ASP A 258 -32.54 0.22 -2.20
CA ASP A 258 -32.43 1.53 -2.84
C ASP A 258 -32.96 2.66 -1.94
N ALA A 259 -34.03 2.42 -1.17
CA ALA A 259 -34.56 3.41 -0.22
C ALA A 259 -33.56 3.79 0.88
N GLU A 260 -32.86 2.81 1.45
CA GLU A 260 -31.79 3.07 2.43
C GLU A 260 -30.60 3.78 1.76
N TYR A 261 -30.21 3.35 0.55
CA TYR A 261 -29.14 4.00 -0.20
C TYR A 261 -29.45 5.47 -0.51
N GLN A 262 -30.66 5.78 -0.99
CA GLN A 262 -31.07 7.17 -1.24
C GLN A 262 -31.10 7.99 0.05
N ASN A 263 -31.51 7.41 1.18
CA ASN A 263 -31.44 8.08 2.48
C ASN A 263 -29.99 8.44 2.87
N LEU A 264 -29.06 7.49 2.74
CA LEU A 264 -27.63 7.74 3.00
C LEU A 264 -27.07 8.79 2.03
N ARG A 265 -27.44 8.72 0.75
CA ARG A 265 -27.05 9.67 -0.29
C ARG A 265 -27.56 11.09 0.00
N ASP A 266 -28.80 11.24 0.44
CA ASP A 266 -29.37 12.54 0.81
C ASP A 266 -28.73 13.11 2.09
N MET A 267 -28.48 12.26 3.08
CA MET A 267 -27.70 12.62 4.28
C MET A 267 -26.29 13.09 3.91
N ALA A 268 -25.61 12.39 3.01
CA ALA A 268 -24.27 12.74 2.55
C ALA A 268 -24.25 14.11 1.84
N LYS A 269 -25.25 14.39 1.00
CA LYS A 269 -25.43 15.70 0.36
C LYS A 269 -25.70 16.82 1.38
N ALA A 270 -26.52 16.56 2.39
CA ALA A 270 -26.80 17.53 3.44
C ALA A 270 -25.56 17.79 4.31
N CYS A 271 -24.80 16.74 4.65
CA CYS A 271 -23.56 16.82 5.41
C CYS A 271 -22.49 17.66 4.70
N ILE A 272 -22.15 17.34 3.44
CA ILE A 272 -21.11 18.08 2.70
C ILE A 272 -21.45 19.56 2.54
N ARG A 273 -22.74 19.88 2.32
CA ARG A 273 -23.24 21.26 2.27
C ARG A 273 -23.11 21.97 3.61
N ARG A 274 -23.50 21.31 4.71
CA ARG A 274 -23.49 21.92 6.03
C ARG A 274 -22.10 22.16 6.55
N VAL A 275 -21.18 21.21 6.37
CA VAL A 275 -19.78 21.43 6.74
C VAL A 275 -19.14 22.51 5.87
N GLY A 276 -19.63 22.70 4.65
CA GLY A 276 -19.23 23.84 3.81
C GLY A 276 -18.07 23.53 2.87
N VAL A 277 -17.93 22.26 2.44
CA VAL A 277 -17.00 21.91 1.37
C VAL A 277 -17.64 22.34 0.05
N GLU A 278 -17.13 23.41 -0.56
CA GLU A 278 -17.70 24.02 -1.76
C GLU A 278 -17.02 23.59 -3.07
N THR A 279 -15.75 23.16 -3.02
CA THR A 279 -14.96 22.84 -4.21
C THR A 279 -14.05 21.63 -3.99
N GLY A 280 -14.59 20.42 -4.07
CA GLY A 280 -13.76 19.22 -3.94
C GLY A 280 -14.50 17.96 -3.53
N GLY A 281 -13.71 16.92 -3.25
CA GLY A 281 -14.18 15.63 -2.76
C GLY A 281 -14.15 15.54 -1.23
N SER A 282 -15.00 14.68 -0.66
CA SER A 282 -15.01 14.33 0.75
C SER A 282 -15.53 12.91 0.95
N ASN A 283 -14.99 12.22 1.94
CA ASN A 283 -15.45 10.90 2.36
C ASN A 283 -16.39 11.05 3.56
N ILE A 284 -17.57 10.43 3.52
CA ILE A 284 -18.57 10.46 4.59
C ILE A 284 -18.87 9.05 5.05
N GLN A 285 -18.80 8.80 6.36
CA GLN A 285 -18.97 7.47 6.94
C GLN A 285 -20.29 7.36 7.71
N PHE A 286 -20.95 6.22 7.57
CA PHE A 286 -22.23 5.90 8.20
C PHE A 286 -22.18 4.53 8.86
N ALA A 287 -22.84 4.38 10.01
CA ALA A 287 -23.23 3.09 10.55
C ALA A 287 -24.73 2.86 10.33
N VAL A 288 -25.10 1.67 9.85
CA VAL A 288 -26.50 1.26 9.66
C VAL A 288 -26.79 0.04 10.53
N ASN A 289 -27.82 0.14 11.36
CA ASN A 289 -28.27 -0.94 12.21
C ASN A 289 -28.94 -2.03 11.35
N PRO A 290 -28.38 -3.25 11.27
CA PRO A 290 -28.95 -4.30 10.43
C PRO A 290 -30.33 -4.78 10.92
N ALA A 291 -30.73 -4.49 12.15
CA ALA A 291 -32.00 -4.94 12.72
C ALA A 291 -33.20 -4.06 12.33
N ASN A 292 -32.99 -2.76 12.09
CA ASN A 292 -34.09 -1.81 11.90
C ASN A 292 -33.82 -0.69 10.88
N GLY A 293 -32.60 -0.60 10.31
CA GLY A 293 -32.24 0.44 9.35
C GLY A 293 -31.90 1.79 9.95
N ASP A 294 -31.80 1.92 11.29
CA ASP A 294 -31.37 3.16 11.94
C ASP A 294 -29.96 3.53 11.47
N VAL A 295 -29.76 4.82 11.16
CA VAL A 295 -28.50 5.34 10.64
C VAL A 295 -27.85 6.25 11.67
N ARG A 296 -26.52 6.15 11.77
CA ARG A 296 -25.66 7.11 12.47
C ARG A 296 -24.61 7.62 11.52
N ILE A 297 -24.43 8.93 11.45
CA ILE A 297 -23.25 9.50 10.81
C ILE A 297 -22.05 9.39 11.77
N ILE A 298 -20.90 9.00 11.24
CA ILE A 298 -19.69 8.74 12.03
C ILE A 298 -18.74 9.92 11.95
N GLU A 299 -18.32 10.27 10.75
CA GLU A 299 -17.42 11.38 10.47
C GLU A 299 -17.51 11.80 8.99
N MET A 300 -16.94 12.95 8.67
CA MET A 300 -16.63 13.34 7.31
C MET A 300 -15.19 13.85 7.23
N ASN A 301 -14.45 13.38 6.23
CA ASN A 301 -13.10 13.84 5.94
C ASN A 301 -13.16 14.89 4.81
N PRO A 302 -12.90 16.19 5.06
CA PRO A 302 -13.04 17.29 4.09
C PRO A 302 -11.84 17.40 3.13
N ARG A 303 -11.36 16.25 2.65
CA ARG A 303 -10.17 16.10 1.81
C ARG A 303 -10.22 14.80 1.03
N VAL A 304 -9.26 14.58 0.13
CA VAL A 304 -9.01 13.23 -0.38
C VAL A 304 -8.51 12.32 0.75
N SER A 305 -8.78 11.03 0.59
CA SER A 305 -8.51 9.97 1.56
C SER A 305 -7.99 8.72 0.84
N ARG A 306 -7.55 7.71 1.61
CA ARG A 306 -7.30 6.36 1.10
C ARG A 306 -8.53 5.79 0.39
N SER A 307 -9.72 5.98 0.97
CA SER A 307 -11.00 5.57 0.37
C SER A 307 -11.28 6.30 -0.95
N SER A 308 -10.86 7.56 -1.10
CA SER A 308 -10.99 8.29 -2.37
C SER A 308 -10.04 7.76 -3.45
N ALA A 309 -8.83 7.32 -3.08
CA ALA A 309 -7.92 6.66 -4.01
C ALA A 309 -8.51 5.30 -4.44
N LEU A 310 -8.97 4.49 -3.48
CA LEU A 310 -9.69 3.24 -3.74
C LEU A 310 -10.90 3.47 -4.66
N ALA A 311 -11.75 4.45 -4.37
CA ALA A 311 -12.92 4.78 -5.18
C ALA A 311 -12.54 5.24 -6.59
N SER A 312 -11.46 6.02 -6.73
CA SER A 312 -10.95 6.43 -8.04
C SER A 312 -10.52 5.22 -8.88
N LYS A 313 -9.84 4.25 -8.26
CA LYS A 313 -9.47 3.00 -8.94
C LYS A 313 -10.67 2.12 -9.19
N ALA A 314 -11.59 2.01 -8.25
CA ALA A 314 -12.77 1.17 -8.34
C ALA A 314 -13.70 1.62 -9.47
N THR A 315 -13.84 2.92 -9.70
CA THR A 315 -14.80 3.46 -10.67
C THR A 315 -14.15 3.89 -11.98
N GLY A 316 -12.86 4.25 -11.95
CA GLY A 316 -12.19 4.96 -13.03
C GLY A 316 -12.34 6.49 -12.96
N PHE A 317 -13.08 7.02 -11.98
CA PHE A 317 -13.32 8.47 -11.82
C PHE A 317 -12.15 9.13 -11.06
N PRO A 318 -11.37 10.05 -11.66
CA PRO A 318 -10.15 10.58 -11.04
C PRO A 318 -10.45 11.70 -10.04
N ILE A 319 -10.83 11.34 -8.80
CA ILE A 319 -11.32 12.27 -7.77
C ILE A 319 -10.33 13.42 -7.51
N ALA A 320 -9.05 13.13 -7.29
CA ALA A 320 -8.05 14.15 -6.95
C ALA A 320 -7.82 15.14 -8.10
N LYS A 321 -7.76 14.65 -9.35
CA LYS A 321 -7.63 15.47 -10.56
C LYS A 321 -8.81 16.44 -10.69
N ILE A 322 -10.04 15.95 -10.51
CA ILE A 322 -11.26 16.76 -10.63
C ILE A 322 -11.37 17.73 -9.46
N ALA A 323 -11.10 17.30 -8.23
CA ALA A 323 -11.09 18.17 -7.06
C ALA A 323 -10.11 19.35 -7.20
N ALA A 324 -8.93 19.13 -7.79
CA ALA A 324 -7.98 20.21 -8.10
C ALA A 324 -8.56 21.23 -9.10
N LYS A 325 -9.29 20.78 -10.13
CA LYS A 325 -9.95 21.69 -11.08
C LYS A 325 -11.10 22.47 -10.42
N LEU A 326 -11.91 21.81 -9.60
CA LEU A 326 -12.99 22.48 -8.86
C LEU A 326 -12.44 23.57 -7.93
N ALA A 327 -11.30 23.33 -7.27
CA ALA A 327 -10.66 24.30 -6.39
C ALA A 327 -10.24 25.61 -7.09
N VAL A 328 -10.11 25.60 -8.43
CA VAL A 328 -9.78 26.77 -9.26
C VAL A 328 -10.95 27.28 -10.10
N GLY A 329 -12.19 26.96 -9.70
CA GLY A 329 -13.41 27.59 -10.19
C GLY A 329 -14.23 26.80 -11.20
N TYR A 330 -13.75 25.63 -11.62
CA TYR A 330 -14.50 24.77 -12.55
C TYR A 330 -15.74 24.22 -11.85
N THR A 331 -16.76 23.90 -12.65
CA THR A 331 -17.92 23.12 -12.22
C THR A 331 -17.91 21.73 -12.87
N LEU A 332 -18.58 20.76 -12.26
CA LEU A 332 -18.54 19.36 -12.69
C LEU A 332 -19.02 19.15 -14.14
N ASP A 333 -19.94 19.99 -14.60
CA ASP A 333 -20.48 19.98 -15.96
C ASP A 333 -19.49 20.52 -17.01
N GLU A 334 -18.49 21.32 -16.58
CA GLU A 334 -17.45 21.87 -17.45
C GLU A 334 -16.25 20.91 -17.64
N ILE A 335 -16.11 19.91 -16.77
CA ILE A 335 -14.99 18.96 -16.79
C ILE A 335 -15.40 17.71 -17.57
N PRO A 336 -14.68 17.31 -18.64
CA PRO A 336 -14.97 16.07 -19.36
C PRO A 336 -14.54 14.83 -18.55
N ASN A 337 -15.26 13.73 -18.71
CA ASN A 337 -14.87 12.41 -18.21
C ASN A 337 -13.72 11.85 -19.07
N ASP A 338 -12.57 11.61 -18.45
CA ASP A 338 -11.33 11.18 -19.12
C ASP A 338 -11.46 9.83 -19.85
N ILE A 339 -12.26 8.91 -19.29
CA ILE A 339 -12.36 7.53 -19.79
C ILE A 339 -13.30 7.41 -20.98
N THR A 340 -14.50 8.00 -20.89
CA THR A 340 -15.50 7.93 -21.97
C THR A 340 -15.26 8.99 -23.04
N LYS A 341 -14.65 10.13 -22.68
CA LYS A 341 -14.43 11.32 -23.53
C LYS A 341 -15.71 11.90 -24.17
N LYS A 342 -16.88 11.43 -23.72
CA LYS A 342 -18.20 11.75 -24.29
C LYS A 342 -19.15 12.36 -23.25
N THR A 343 -18.89 12.16 -21.97
CA THR A 343 -19.72 12.65 -20.86
C THR A 343 -18.99 13.69 -20.02
N PRO A 344 -19.69 14.59 -19.30
CA PRO A 344 -19.08 15.45 -18.28
C PRO A 344 -18.74 14.65 -17.01
N ALA A 345 -18.10 15.29 -16.04
CA ALA A 345 -17.82 14.75 -14.70
C ALA A 345 -19.02 14.87 -13.75
N SER A 346 -20.09 15.58 -14.14
CA SER A 346 -21.34 15.75 -13.39
C SER A 346 -22.25 14.53 -13.48
N PHE A 347 -21.78 13.36 -13.09
CA PHE A 347 -22.54 12.11 -13.03
C PHE A 347 -22.10 11.25 -11.84
N GLU A 348 -22.92 10.23 -11.51
CA GLU A 348 -22.57 9.22 -10.53
C GLU A 348 -22.13 7.95 -11.28
N PRO A 349 -20.89 7.47 -11.09
CA PRO A 349 -20.41 6.26 -11.75
C PRO A 349 -21.29 5.05 -11.44
N THR A 350 -21.45 4.19 -12.45
CA THR A 350 -22.09 2.88 -12.31
C THR A 350 -21.08 1.83 -12.76
N ILE A 351 -20.91 0.78 -11.96
CA ILE A 351 -19.99 -0.32 -12.22
C ILE A 351 -20.75 -1.62 -12.36
N ASP A 352 -20.34 -2.46 -13.29
CA ASP A 352 -20.92 -3.78 -13.60
C ASP A 352 -20.05 -4.93 -13.05
N TYR A 353 -19.26 -4.63 -12.03
CA TYR A 353 -18.36 -5.54 -11.34
C TYR A 353 -18.33 -5.22 -9.85
N VAL A 354 -17.70 -6.10 -9.08
CA VAL A 354 -17.43 -5.92 -7.65
C VAL A 354 -15.95 -5.69 -7.45
N VAL A 355 -15.63 -4.65 -6.69
CA VAL A 355 -14.28 -4.34 -6.23
C VAL A 355 -14.15 -4.77 -4.77
N THR A 356 -13.06 -5.45 -4.43
CA THR A 356 -12.75 -5.85 -3.04
C THR A 356 -11.39 -5.32 -2.67
N LYS A 357 -11.32 -4.57 -1.57
CA LYS A 357 -10.07 -4.14 -0.93
C LYS A 357 -9.80 -5.02 0.29
N ILE A 358 -8.55 -5.45 0.44
CA ILE A 358 -8.09 -6.20 1.61
C ILE A 358 -6.84 -5.52 2.18
N PRO A 359 -6.82 -5.17 3.47
CA PRO A 359 -5.63 -4.59 4.10
C PRO A 359 -4.47 -5.59 4.15
N LYS A 360 -3.25 -5.05 4.19
CA LYS A 360 -2.02 -5.80 4.41
C LYS A 360 -1.45 -5.45 5.78
N TRP A 361 -1.18 -6.46 6.60
CA TRP A 361 -0.54 -6.31 7.92
C TRP A 361 0.88 -6.85 7.92
N ALA A 362 1.61 -6.50 8.99
CA ALA A 362 2.98 -6.94 9.26
C ALA A 362 3.20 -7.24 10.77
N PHE A 363 2.19 -7.81 11.46
CA PHE A 363 2.28 -8.13 12.89
C PHE A 363 3.47 -9.03 13.24
N GLU A 364 3.94 -9.85 12.29
CA GLU A 364 5.12 -10.68 12.46
C GLU A 364 6.41 -9.90 12.74
N LYS A 365 6.46 -8.61 12.37
CA LYS A 365 7.59 -7.69 12.62
C LYS A 365 7.51 -7.01 14.00
N PHE A 366 6.41 -7.19 14.73
CA PHE A 366 6.15 -6.50 15.99
C PHE A 366 5.86 -7.52 17.11
N PRO A 367 6.85 -8.37 17.46
CA PRO A 367 6.67 -9.37 18.50
C PRO A 367 6.32 -8.69 19.83
N GLY A 368 5.23 -9.14 20.45
CA GLY A 368 4.72 -8.57 21.70
C GLY A 368 3.43 -7.75 21.55
N THR A 369 3.09 -7.32 20.32
CA THR A 369 1.74 -6.77 20.06
C THR A 369 0.76 -7.89 19.74
N GLU A 370 -0.41 -7.86 20.39
CA GLU A 370 -1.51 -8.76 20.06
C GLU A 370 -2.10 -8.42 18.68
N ASP A 371 -2.24 -9.44 17.83
CA ASP A 371 -2.95 -9.36 16.54
C ASP A 371 -4.46 -9.24 16.78
N VAL A 372 -4.88 -8.03 17.15
CA VAL A 372 -6.26 -7.61 17.32
C VAL A 372 -6.48 -6.33 16.53
N LEU A 373 -7.54 -6.33 15.73
CA LEU A 373 -8.00 -5.18 14.96
C LEU A 373 -9.06 -4.41 15.77
N GLY A 374 -9.04 -3.10 15.63
CA GLY A 374 -9.96 -2.20 16.32
C GLY A 374 -10.11 -0.89 15.56
N THR A 375 -10.51 0.18 16.23
CA THR A 375 -10.70 1.51 15.63
C THR A 375 -9.39 2.25 15.32
N GLN A 376 -8.23 1.74 15.76
CA GLN A 376 -6.93 2.27 15.37
C GLN A 376 -6.32 1.38 14.28
N MET A 377 -6.11 1.96 13.11
CA MET A 377 -5.48 1.28 11.97
C MET A 377 -4.06 0.79 12.30
N LYS A 378 -3.78 -0.47 11.92
CA LYS A 378 -2.48 -1.16 12.06
C LYS A 378 -1.97 -1.77 10.75
N SER A 379 -2.78 -1.79 9.69
CA SER A 379 -2.34 -2.18 8.35
C SER A 379 -1.29 -1.23 7.79
N VAL A 380 -0.39 -1.78 6.97
CA VAL A 380 0.78 -1.11 6.38
C VAL A 380 0.63 -0.84 4.88
N GLY A 381 -0.51 -1.22 4.31
CA GLY A 381 -0.88 -1.08 2.91
C GLY A 381 -2.14 -1.87 2.60
N GLU A 382 -2.50 -1.98 1.32
CA GLU A 382 -3.70 -2.67 0.89
C GLU A 382 -3.58 -3.22 -0.53
N VAL A 383 -4.42 -4.20 -0.85
CA VAL A 383 -4.66 -4.68 -2.21
C VAL A 383 -6.08 -4.37 -2.63
N MET A 384 -6.28 -4.23 -3.92
CA MET A 384 -7.59 -4.18 -4.53
C MET A 384 -7.68 -5.26 -5.62
N ALA A 385 -8.87 -5.82 -5.80
CA ALA A 385 -9.17 -6.72 -6.89
C ALA A 385 -10.54 -6.41 -7.48
N ILE A 386 -10.70 -6.72 -8.76
CA ILE A 386 -11.94 -6.53 -9.51
C ILE A 386 -12.38 -7.90 -10.04
N GLY A 387 -13.65 -8.25 -9.86
CA GLY A 387 -14.27 -9.45 -10.41
C GLY A 387 -15.73 -9.21 -10.75
N ARG A 388 -16.32 -10.00 -11.65
CA ARG A 388 -17.73 -9.87 -12.04
C ARG A 388 -18.70 -10.29 -10.94
N THR A 389 -18.19 -11.02 -9.94
CA THR A 389 -18.92 -11.41 -8.74
C THR A 389 -18.10 -11.09 -7.50
N PHE A 390 -18.77 -10.96 -6.36
CA PHE A 390 -18.08 -10.80 -5.07
C PHE A 390 -17.10 -11.95 -4.79
N LYS A 391 -17.49 -13.20 -5.08
CA LYS A 391 -16.63 -14.39 -4.92
C LYS A 391 -15.32 -14.23 -5.70
N GLU A 392 -15.43 -13.93 -6.99
CA GLU A 392 -14.27 -13.74 -7.85
C GLU A 392 -13.36 -12.60 -7.34
N SER A 393 -13.96 -11.46 -7.02
CA SER A 393 -13.27 -10.26 -6.53
C SER A 393 -12.53 -10.53 -5.22
N LEU A 394 -13.20 -11.14 -4.24
CA LEU A 394 -12.62 -11.49 -2.94
C LEU A 394 -11.45 -12.46 -3.08
N PHE A 395 -11.63 -13.57 -3.80
CA PHE A 395 -10.56 -14.59 -3.94
C PHE A 395 -9.41 -14.12 -4.84
N LYS A 396 -9.63 -13.16 -5.74
CA LYS A 396 -8.56 -12.38 -6.39
C LYS A 396 -7.81 -11.52 -5.37
N GLY A 397 -8.52 -10.76 -4.54
CA GLY A 397 -7.92 -9.93 -3.49
C GLY A 397 -7.07 -10.74 -2.53
N LEU A 398 -7.56 -11.89 -2.07
CA LEU A 398 -6.84 -12.76 -1.13
C LEU A 398 -5.52 -13.30 -1.70
N ARG A 399 -5.48 -13.66 -2.99
CA ARG A 399 -4.21 -14.09 -3.61
C ARG A 399 -3.27 -12.94 -3.95
N SER A 400 -3.79 -11.71 -4.10
CA SER A 400 -2.99 -10.49 -4.25
C SER A 400 -2.24 -10.08 -2.98
N LEU A 401 -2.61 -10.58 -1.80
CA LEU A 401 -1.99 -10.19 -0.52
C LEU A 401 -0.52 -10.58 -0.36
N GLU A 402 0.05 -11.28 -1.34
CA GLU A 402 1.44 -11.74 -1.32
C GLU A 402 1.73 -12.57 -0.05
N ALA A 403 0.75 -13.40 0.35
CA ALA A 403 0.83 -14.23 1.54
C ALA A 403 1.77 -15.42 1.28
N VAL A 404 2.76 -15.58 2.17
CA VAL A 404 3.76 -16.65 2.06
C VAL A 404 3.16 -18.02 2.37
N LYS A 405 2.13 -18.07 3.24
CA LYS A 405 1.41 -19.30 3.61
C LYS A 405 0.02 -19.32 2.96
N PRO A 406 -0.48 -20.51 2.55
CA PRO A 406 -1.89 -20.66 2.20
C PRO A 406 -2.77 -20.19 3.37
N LEU A 407 -3.90 -19.56 3.07
CA LEU A 407 -4.94 -19.21 4.04
C LEU A 407 -5.64 -20.50 4.52
N ARG A 408 -4.93 -21.32 5.29
CA ARG A 408 -5.44 -22.59 5.82
C ARG A 408 -4.98 -22.75 7.25
N LEU A 409 -5.94 -23.08 8.09
CA LEU A 409 -5.71 -23.46 9.48
C LEU A 409 -5.95 -24.96 9.60
N GLU A 410 -5.22 -25.60 10.52
CA GLU A 410 -5.33 -27.02 10.86
C GLU A 410 -5.31 -27.13 12.39
N ASP A 411 -6.02 -28.11 12.95
CA ASP A 411 -6.03 -28.44 14.37
C ASP A 411 -6.37 -27.29 15.33
N VAL A 412 -7.21 -26.35 14.91
CA VAL A 412 -7.71 -25.26 15.76
C VAL A 412 -8.81 -25.79 16.67
N SER A 413 -8.68 -25.58 17.99
CA SER A 413 -9.70 -25.95 18.97
C SER A 413 -10.96 -25.10 18.82
N ASP A 414 -12.12 -25.64 19.20
CA ASP A 414 -13.39 -24.91 19.13
C ASP A 414 -13.36 -23.60 19.97
N GLU A 415 -12.75 -23.65 21.15
CA GLU A 415 -12.57 -22.47 22.02
C GLU A 415 -11.73 -21.38 21.34
N GLU A 416 -10.62 -21.76 20.71
CA GLU A 416 -9.78 -20.82 19.97
C GLU A 416 -10.50 -20.26 18.76
N LEU A 417 -11.23 -21.09 18.02
CA LEU A 417 -12.01 -20.70 16.85
C LEU A 417 -13.07 -19.65 17.22
N GLN A 418 -13.88 -19.91 18.24
CA GLN A 418 -14.88 -18.94 18.72
C GLN A 418 -14.24 -17.62 19.13
N ARG A 419 -13.11 -17.67 19.88
CA ARG A 419 -12.38 -16.48 20.31
C ARG A 419 -11.85 -15.67 19.13
N LYS A 420 -11.27 -16.34 18.12
CA LYS A 420 -10.68 -15.70 16.92
C LYS A 420 -11.72 -15.21 15.92
N LEU A 421 -12.94 -15.75 15.93
CA LEU A 421 -14.08 -15.19 15.19
C LEU A 421 -14.65 -13.96 15.92
N ALA A 422 -14.80 -14.03 17.24
CA ALA A 422 -15.37 -12.96 18.05
C ALA A 422 -14.45 -11.73 18.19
N ARG A 423 -13.12 -11.93 18.21
CA ARG A 423 -12.13 -10.85 18.27
C ARG A 423 -11.48 -10.63 16.89
N PRO A 424 -11.79 -9.52 16.19
CA PRO A 424 -11.19 -9.23 14.88
C PRO A 424 -9.66 -9.29 14.91
N ASN A 425 -9.05 -9.93 13.92
CA ASN A 425 -7.61 -10.15 13.78
C ASN A 425 -7.22 -10.26 12.30
N SER A 426 -5.94 -10.12 11.98
CA SER A 426 -5.44 -10.13 10.59
C SER A 426 -5.70 -11.45 9.82
N GLN A 427 -6.00 -12.54 10.53
CA GLN A 427 -6.27 -13.87 9.95
C GLN A 427 -7.74 -14.28 10.04
N ARG A 428 -8.65 -13.37 10.44
CA ARG A 428 -10.06 -13.69 10.71
C ARG A 428 -10.75 -14.38 9.54
N PHE A 429 -10.43 -14.00 8.31
CA PHE A 429 -10.95 -14.67 7.11
C PHE A 429 -10.61 -16.17 7.07
N SER A 430 -9.37 -16.54 7.43
CA SER A 430 -8.98 -17.96 7.51
C SER A 430 -9.77 -18.71 8.58
N TYR A 431 -10.03 -18.09 9.73
CA TYR A 431 -10.89 -18.66 10.77
C TYR A 431 -12.35 -18.82 10.30
N ILE A 432 -12.88 -17.89 9.51
CA ILE A 432 -14.23 -18.01 8.91
C ILE A 432 -14.30 -19.22 7.99
N THR A 433 -13.35 -19.36 7.04
CA THR A 433 -13.32 -20.51 6.14
C THR A 433 -13.13 -21.84 6.88
N TYR A 434 -12.32 -21.84 7.94
CA TYR A 434 -12.12 -23.03 8.77
C TYR A 434 -13.39 -23.41 9.55
N ALA A 435 -14.13 -22.42 10.07
CA ALA A 435 -15.38 -22.66 10.78
C ALA A 435 -16.45 -23.29 9.87
N LEU A 436 -16.61 -22.77 8.65
CA LEU A 436 -17.52 -23.33 7.65
C LEU A 436 -17.18 -24.80 7.34
N GLN A 437 -15.90 -25.11 7.14
CA GLN A 437 -15.42 -26.48 6.89
C GLN A 437 -15.63 -27.44 8.08
N ASN A 438 -15.74 -26.91 9.30
CA ASN A 438 -15.96 -27.67 10.53
C ASN A 438 -17.43 -27.62 10.99
N GLY A 439 -18.36 -27.24 10.11
CA GLY A 439 -19.79 -27.38 10.32
C GLY A 439 -20.47 -26.24 11.08
N TYR A 440 -19.80 -25.10 11.27
CA TYR A 440 -20.47 -23.90 11.78
C TYR A 440 -21.48 -23.39 10.75
N SER A 441 -22.67 -23.04 11.22
CA SER A 441 -23.67 -22.35 10.40
C SER A 441 -23.29 -20.88 10.18
N ILE A 442 -23.85 -20.29 9.11
CA ILE A 442 -23.75 -18.85 8.84
C ILE A 442 -24.24 -18.04 10.04
N ASP A 443 -25.33 -18.46 10.69
CA ASP A 443 -25.89 -17.78 11.86
C ASP A 443 -24.92 -17.77 13.05
N GLU A 444 -24.21 -18.87 13.29
CA GLU A 444 -23.20 -18.95 14.35
C GLU A 444 -22.01 -18.03 14.08
N ILE A 445 -21.52 -18.01 12.84
CA ILE A 445 -20.44 -17.12 12.42
C ILE A 445 -20.90 -15.66 12.48
N HIS A 446 -22.09 -15.33 12.00
CA HIS A 446 -22.66 -13.99 12.08
C HIS A 446 -22.80 -13.53 13.53
N ARG A 447 -23.29 -14.39 14.43
CA ARG A 447 -23.42 -14.06 15.86
C ARG A 447 -22.09 -13.68 16.50
N LEU A 448 -21.01 -14.39 16.15
CA LEU A 448 -19.67 -14.14 16.67
C LEU A 448 -19.03 -12.93 15.99
N THR A 449 -19.18 -12.81 14.68
CA THR A 449 -18.38 -11.87 13.88
C THR A 449 -19.07 -10.54 13.62
N ARG A 450 -20.40 -10.56 13.60
CA ARG A 450 -21.31 -9.50 13.11
C ARG A 450 -21.18 -9.16 11.62
N ILE A 451 -20.41 -9.93 10.85
CA ILE A 451 -20.30 -9.80 9.40
C ILE A 451 -21.65 -10.14 8.77
N ASP A 452 -22.12 -9.35 7.81
CA ASP A 452 -23.45 -9.54 7.21
C ASP A 452 -23.61 -10.97 6.61
N PRO A 453 -24.73 -11.66 6.87
CA PRO A 453 -24.96 -13.02 6.37
C PRO A 453 -24.84 -13.15 4.85
N TRP A 454 -25.09 -12.08 4.08
CA TRP A 454 -24.90 -12.08 2.64
C TRP A 454 -23.47 -12.43 2.26
N PHE A 455 -22.47 -11.79 2.88
CA PHE A 455 -21.06 -12.08 2.60
C PHE A 455 -20.67 -13.50 3.02
N LEU A 456 -21.15 -13.94 4.18
CA LEU A 456 -20.87 -15.27 4.71
C LEU A 456 -21.47 -16.37 3.82
N ASP A 457 -22.67 -16.15 3.27
CA ASP A 457 -23.30 -17.05 2.30
C ASP A 457 -22.46 -17.17 1.02
N GLN A 458 -21.96 -16.06 0.48
CA GLN A 458 -21.09 -16.10 -0.70
C GLN A 458 -19.81 -16.92 -0.45
N VAL A 459 -19.20 -16.76 0.73
CA VAL A 459 -18.03 -17.56 1.14
C VAL A 459 -18.43 -19.03 1.32
N SER A 460 -19.56 -19.32 1.98
CA SER A 460 -20.08 -20.69 2.17
C SER A 460 -20.24 -21.42 0.84
N GLN A 461 -20.85 -20.78 -0.16
CA GLN A 461 -21.02 -21.38 -1.49
C GLN A 461 -19.69 -21.75 -2.16
N VAL A 462 -18.62 -20.97 -1.95
CA VAL A 462 -17.28 -21.31 -2.46
C VAL A 462 -16.68 -22.49 -1.68
N MET A 463 -16.90 -22.55 -0.37
CA MET A 463 -16.45 -23.67 0.46
C MET A 463 -17.20 -24.96 0.12
N GLU A 464 -18.53 -24.92 0.03
CA GLU A 464 -19.39 -26.04 -0.36
C GLU A 464 -19.05 -26.58 -1.75
N PHE A 465 -18.75 -25.70 -2.71
CA PHE A 465 -18.30 -26.12 -4.04
C PHE A 465 -16.96 -26.86 -3.99
N GLN A 466 -16.01 -26.38 -3.17
CA GLN A 466 -14.74 -27.08 -2.99
C GLN A 466 -14.93 -28.45 -2.32
N ASP A 467 -15.80 -28.52 -1.31
CA ASP A 467 -16.09 -29.76 -0.59
C ASP A 467 -16.83 -30.78 -1.48
N GLY A 468 -17.76 -30.31 -2.32
CA GLY A 468 -18.49 -31.12 -3.28
C GLY A 468 -17.61 -31.74 -4.36
N LEU A 469 -16.55 -31.04 -4.78
CA LEU A 469 -15.52 -31.60 -5.66
C LEU A 469 -14.59 -32.58 -4.93
N GLY A 470 -14.40 -32.41 -3.62
CA GLY A 470 -13.55 -33.25 -2.79
C GLY A 470 -12.12 -33.39 -3.30
N SER A 471 -11.45 -34.49 -2.95
CA SER A 471 -10.13 -34.85 -3.48
C SER A 471 -10.20 -35.53 -4.87
N THR A 472 -11.18 -35.15 -5.68
CA THR A 472 -11.36 -35.72 -7.03
C THR A 472 -10.15 -35.35 -7.90
N PRO A 473 -9.54 -36.29 -8.62
CA PRO A 473 -8.42 -35.99 -9.51
C PRO A 473 -8.83 -35.04 -10.64
N LEU A 474 -7.91 -34.16 -11.06
CA LEU A 474 -8.14 -33.16 -12.11
C LEU A 474 -8.72 -33.74 -13.41
N ALA A 475 -8.33 -34.96 -13.78
CA ALA A 475 -8.80 -35.63 -14.98
C ALA A 475 -10.32 -35.91 -14.98
N ALA A 476 -10.93 -36.03 -13.80
CA ALA A 476 -12.35 -36.31 -13.63
C ALA A 476 -13.22 -35.04 -13.54
N TYR A 477 -12.61 -33.84 -13.47
CA TYR A 477 -13.36 -32.58 -13.54
C TYR A 477 -13.92 -32.41 -14.94
N GLU A 478 -15.18 -32.01 -15.04
CA GLU A 478 -15.77 -31.55 -16.29
C GLU A 478 -15.30 -30.12 -16.62
N ASP A 479 -15.46 -29.70 -17.88
CA ASP A 479 -15.10 -28.34 -18.29
C ASP A 479 -15.94 -27.29 -17.53
N GLN A 480 -17.19 -27.62 -17.19
CA GLN A 480 -18.06 -26.76 -16.42
C GLN A 480 -17.62 -26.62 -14.96
N ASP A 481 -17.07 -27.68 -14.36
CA ASP A 481 -16.49 -27.61 -13.01
C ASP A 481 -15.32 -26.63 -12.97
N LEU A 482 -14.41 -26.73 -13.96
CA LEU A 482 -13.30 -25.79 -14.07
C LEU A 482 -13.79 -24.35 -14.31
N ARG A 483 -14.74 -24.13 -15.23
CA ARG A 483 -15.30 -22.78 -15.46
C ARG A 483 -15.92 -22.21 -14.18
N THR A 484 -16.71 -23.01 -13.47
CA THR A 484 -17.35 -22.59 -12.21
C THR A 484 -16.32 -22.28 -11.13
N ALA A 485 -15.32 -23.14 -10.97
CA ALA A 485 -14.21 -22.92 -10.04
C ALA A 485 -13.48 -21.59 -10.31
N LYS A 486 -13.18 -21.33 -11.59
CA LYS A 486 -12.48 -20.10 -12.00
C LYS A 486 -13.37 -18.86 -11.85
N ALA A 487 -14.66 -18.96 -12.18
CA ALA A 487 -15.63 -17.89 -11.95
C ALA A 487 -15.89 -17.59 -10.46
N PHE A 488 -15.62 -18.55 -9.56
CA PHE A 488 -15.60 -18.32 -8.11
C PHE A 488 -14.29 -17.69 -7.61
N GLY A 489 -13.31 -17.49 -8.50
CA GLY A 489 -12.01 -16.91 -8.17
C GLY A 489 -10.97 -17.90 -7.65
N LEU A 490 -11.21 -19.22 -7.72
CA LEU A 490 -10.24 -20.22 -7.29
C LEU A 490 -9.01 -20.22 -8.21
N SER A 491 -7.82 -20.06 -7.64
CA SER A 491 -6.56 -20.08 -8.39
C SER A 491 -6.18 -21.49 -8.84
N ASP A 492 -5.34 -21.56 -9.85
CA ASP A 492 -4.76 -22.82 -10.34
C ASP A 492 -3.99 -23.51 -9.22
N ARG A 493 -3.29 -22.74 -8.37
CA ARG A 493 -2.63 -23.25 -7.16
C ARG A 493 -3.62 -23.85 -6.15
N ARG A 494 -4.82 -23.28 -5.99
CA ARG A 494 -5.84 -23.83 -5.10
C ARG A 494 -6.42 -25.13 -5.66
N LEU A 495 -6.71 -25.14 -6.96
CA LEU A 495 -7.19 -26.34 -7.65
C LEU A 495 -6.15 -27.46 -7.65
N SER A 496 -4.86 -27.12 -7.76
CA SER A 496 -3.79 -28.11 -7.73
C SER A 496 -3.74 -28.81 -6.38
N TYR A 497 -3.89 -28.06 -5.29
CA TYR A 497 -4.01 -28.62 -3.94
C TYR A 497 -5.23 -29.54 -3.81
N MET A 498 -6.42 -29.10 -4.25
CA MET A 498 -7.65 -29.89 -4.15
C MET A 498 -7.57 -31.20 -4.93
N THR A 499 -6.94 -31.18 -6.10
CA THR A 499 -6.88 -32.32 -7.02
C THR A 499 -5.65 -33.19 -6.85
N GLY A 500 -4.70 -32.81 -5.98
CA GLY A 500 -3.40 -33.47 -5.84
C GLY A 500 -2.48 -33.33 -7.06
N SER A 501 -2.73 -32.33 -7.91
CA SER A 501 -1.93 -32.02 -9.10
C SER A 501 -0.96 -30.84 -8.85
N THR A 502 -0.13 -30.54 -9.83
CA THR A 502 0.73 -29.35 -9.86
C THR A 502 -0.01 -28.16 -10.47
N GLU A 503 0.39 -26.94 -10.11
CA GLU A 503 -0.19 -25.70 -10.67
C GLU A 503 -0.08 -25.66 -12.21
N THR A 504 1.04 -26.15 -12.76
CA THR A 504 1.25 -26.25 -14.22
C THR A 504 0.27 -27.23 -14.88
N GLU A 505 0.02 -28.40 -14.28
CA GLU A 505 -0.95 -29.36 -14.82
C GLU A 505 -2.37 -28.79 -14.87
N VAL A 506 -2.78 -28.02 -13.84
CA VAL A 506 -4.07 -27.32 -13.84
C VAL A 506 -4.14 -26.29 -14.97
N ARG A 507 -3.09 -25.48 -15.12
CA ARG A 507 -3.00 -24.47 -16.19
C ARG A 507 -3.11 -25.12 -17.57
N ASP A 508 -2.36 -26.19 -17.83
CA ASP A 508 -2.35 -26.89 -19.11
C ASP A 508 -3.71 -27.55 -19.41
N ALA A 509 -4.36 -28.13 -18.41
CA ALA A 509 -5.71 -28.66 -18.53
C ALA A 509 -6.70 -27.56 -18.93
N ARG A 510 -6.66 -26.41 -18.24
CA ARG A 510 -7.50 -25.25 -18.57
C ARG A 510 -7.28 -24.75 -20.00
N ARG A 511 -6.02 -24.58 -20.43
CA ARG A 511 -5.69 -24.12 -21.79
C ARG A 511 -6.20 -25.09 -22.85
N THR A 512 -5.97 -26.39 -22.65
CA THR A 512 -6.42 -27.45 -23.56
C THR A 512 -7.94 -27.45 -23.71
N ARG A 513 -8.66 -27.21 -22.61
CA ARG A 513 -10.13 -27.16 -22.53
C ARG A 513 -10.71 -25.78 -22.86
N LYS A 514 -9.87 -24.81 -23.26
CA LYS A 514 -10.28 -23.42 -23.56
C LYS A 514 -11.05 -22.75 -22.41
N VAL A 515 -10.61 -23.00 -21.18
CA VAL A 515 -11.06 -22.32 -19.97
C VAL A 515 -10.03 -21.26 -19.63
N SER A 516 -10.10 -20.11 -20.29
CA SER A 516 -9.17 -18.99 -20.12
C SER A 516 -9.94 -17.75 -19.69
N PRO A 517 -9.31 -16.82 -18.96
CA PRO A 517 -9.98 -15.57 -18.62
C PRO A 517 -10.16 -14.71 -19.88
N VAL A 518 -11.21 -13.91 -19.86
CA VAL A 518 -11.37 -12.72 -20.69
C VAL A 518 -10.98 -11.49 -19.88
N TYR A 519 -10.77 -10.36 -20.54
CA TYR A 519 -10.51 -9.10 -19.85
C TYR A 519 -11.60 -8.09 -20.16
N LYS A 520 -12.05 -7.40 -19.12
CA LYS A 520 -13.09 -6.36 -19.17
C LYS A 520 -12.49 -5.01 -18.83
N ARG A 521 -13.09 -3.93 -19.33
CA ARG A 521 -12.63 -2.57 -19.06
C ARG A 521 -13.36 -1.93 -17.87
N VAL A 522 -12.64 -1.09 -17.15
CA VAL A 522 -13.23 -0.10 -16.25
C VAL A 522 -13.61 1.13 -17.07
N ASP A 523 -14.89 1.52 -17.03
CA ASP A 523 -15.46 2.53 -17.93
C ASP A 523 -16.28 3.62 -17.25
N THR A 524 -16.45 3.58 -15.92
CA THR A 524 -17.31 4.47 -15.10
C THR A 524 -18.83 4.35 -15.33
N CYS A 525 -19.30 3.59 -16.31
CA CYS A 525 -20.68 3.69 -16.81
C CYS A 525 -21.34 2.35 -17.15
N ALA A 526 -20.78 1.22 -16.73
CA ALA A 526 -21.35 -0.12 -16.93
C ALA A 526 -21.70 -0.38 -18.41
N ALA A 527 -20.74 -0.09 -19.29
CA ALA A 527 -20.82 -0.22 -20.74
C ALA A 527 -21.91 0.62 -21.44
N GLU A 528 -22.54 1.60 -20.78
CA GLU A 528 -23.47 2.54 -21.44
C GLU A 528 -22.75 3.34 -22.54
N PHE A 529 -21.48 3.70 -22.30
CA PHE A 529 -20.61 4.37 -23.24
C PHE A 529 -19.33 3.60 -23.48
N GLU A 530 -18.86 3.62 -24.72
CA GLU A 530 -17.57 3.05 -25.10
C GLU A 530 -16.41 3.71 -24.34
N SER A 531 -15.59 2.90 -23.68
CA SER A 531 -14.35 3.31 -23.02
C SER A 531 -13.14 3.16 -23.97
N PHE A 532 -12.36 4.23 -24.08
CA PHE A 532 -11.13 4.25 -24.89
C PHE A 532 -9.87 3.99 -24.05
N THR A 533 -10.03 3.87 -22.73
CA THR A 533 -8.91 3.68 -21.81
C THR A 533 -8.80 2.18 -21.48
N PRO A 534 -7.68 1.51 -21.83
CA PRO A 534 -7.46 0.10 -21.56
C PRO A 534 -7.04 -0.11 -20.09
N TYR A 535 -7.94 0.24 -19.17
CA TYR A 535 -7.88 -0.12 -17.75
C TYR A 535 -8.66 -1.43 -17.57
N LEU A 536 -7.94 -2.54 -17.42
CA LEU A 536 -8.43 -3.90 -17.59
C LEU A 536 -8.36 -4.73 -16.31
N TYR A 537 -9.29 -5.68 -16.18
CA TYR A 537 -9.25 -6.75 -15.19
C TYR A 537 -9.71 -8.08 -15.79
N SER A 538 -9.21 -9.20 -15.26
CA SER A 538 -9.56 -10.54 -15.72
C SER A 538 -10.86 -11.05 -15.10
N THR A 539 -11.62 -11.82 -15.87
CA THR A 539 -12.79 -12.58 -15.39
C THR A 539 -13.05 -13.80 -16.28
N TYR A 540 -13.87 -14.75 -15.83
CA TYR A 540 -14.23 -15.96 -16.59
C TYR A 540 -15.64 -15.86 -17.22
N GLU A 541 -15.82 -14.87 -18.10
CA GLU A 541 -16.99 -14.69 -18.97
C GLU A 541 -16.68 -15.04 -20.44
N GLU A 542 -17.51 -14.58 -21.38
CA GLU A 542 -17.43 -14.97 -22.80
C GLU A 542 -16.64 -13.98 -23.68
N GLU A 543 -16.86 -12.67 -23.52
CA GLU A 543 -16.29 -11.62 -24.39
C GLU A 543 -15.08 -10.94 -23.75
N SER A 544 -14.00 -10.75 -24.53
CA SER A 544 -12.78 -10.06 -24.10
C SER A 544 -12.62 -8.71 -24.80
N GLU A 545 -12.46 -7.67 -23.99
CA GLU A 545 -12.25 -6.27 -24.37
C GLU A 545 -10.76 -5.86 -24.28
N ALA A 546 -9.86 -6.83 -24.11
CA ALA A 546 -8.42 -6.57 -24.08
C ALA A 546 -7.98 -5.84 -25.36
N GLU A 547 -8.38 -6.32 -26.54
CA GLU A 547 -7.97 -5.75 -27.83
C GLU A 547 -6.46 -5.45 -27.92
N PRO A 548 -5.59 -6.46 -27.74
CA PRO A 548 -4.14 -6.25 -27.75
C PRO A 548 -3.68 -5.73 -29.12
N THR A 549 -2.79 -4.72 -29.14
CA THR A 549 -2.30 -4.13 -30.39
C THR A 549 -1.09 -4.91 -30.97
N THR A 550 -0.59 -4.48 -32.12
CA THR A 550 0.65 -5.00 -32.74
C THR A 550 1.88 -4.13 -32.47
N ARG A 551 1.77 -3.08 -31.64
CA ARG A 551 2.91 -2.24 -31.24
C ARG A 551 3.94 -3.09 -30.49
N ARG A 552 5.19 -2.61 -30.45
CA ARG A 552 6.24 -3.20 -29.60
C ARG A 552 5.87 -2.95 -28.16
N LYS A 553 5.73 -4.01 -27.36
CA LYS A 553 5.19 -3.95 -26.00
C LYS A 553 6.22 -4.31 -24.96
N ILE A 554 6.30 -3.52 -23.90
CA ILE A 554 7.07 -3.87 -22.70
C ILE A 554 6.11 -3.95 -21.52
N MET A 555 6.10 -5.11 -20.86
CA MET A 555 5.34 -5.34 -19.65
C MET A 555 6.19 -5.01 -18.42
N ILE A 556 5.60 -4.32 -17.45
CA ILE A 556 6.23 -3.90 -16.19
C ILE A 556 5.41 -4.51 -15.06
N LEU A 557 6.05 -5.37 -14.25
CA LEU A 557 5.41 -5.96 -13.08
C LEU A 557 5.62 -5.05 -11.86
N GLY A 558 4.52 -4.60 -11.26
CA GLY A 558 4.49 -3.74 -10.09
C GLY A 558 4.90 -4.46 -8.80
N SER A 559 4.62 -3.82 -7.66
CA SER A 559 5.01 -4.33 -6.34
C SER A 559 3.93 -5.14 -5.62
N GLY A 560 2.66 -4.99 -6.01
CA GLY A 560 1.54 -5.42 -5.20
C GLY A 560 1.39 -4.52 -3.96
N PRO A 561 0.76 -5.00 -2.87
CA PRO A 561 0.50 -4.18 -1.70
C PRO A 561 1.78 -3.67 -1.06
N ASN A 562 1.77 -2.42 -0.63
CA ASN A 562 2.84 -1.90 0.21
C ASN A 562 2.92 -2.67 1.53
N ARG A 563 4.15 -2.82 2.02
CA ARG A 563 4.48 -3.44 3.30
C ARG A 563 5.86 -2.95 3.74
N ILE A 564 6.18 -3.13 5.02
CA ILE A 564 7.50 -2.77 5.55
C ILE A 564 8.59 -3.48 4.74
N GLY A 565 9.54 -2.70 4.20
CA GLY A 565 10.61 -3.16 3.32
C GLY A 565 10.29 -3.14 1.82
N GLN A 566 9.01 -3.07 1.43
CA GLN A 566 8.52 -2.97 0.04
C GLN A 566 7.48 -1.84 -0.08
N GLY A 567 7.97 -0.61 -0.16
CA GLY A 567 7.17 0.62 -0.17
C GLY A 567 7.01 1.25 -1.55
N ILE A 568 6.72 2.56 -1.53
CA ILE A 568 6.48 3.40 -2.70
C ILE A 568 7.71 3.54 -3.61
N GLU A 569 8.91 3.22 -3.11
CA GLU A 569 10.16 3.33 -3.85
C GLU A 569 10.19 2.41 -5.08
N PHE A 570 9.51 1.27 -5.00
CA PHE A 570 9.38 0.33 -6.11
C PHE A 570 8.31 0.79 -7.11
N ASP A 571 7.22 1.38 -6.62
CA ASP A 571 6.21 2.02 -7.47
C ASP A 571 6.80 3.15 -8.31
N TYR A 572 7.66 3.97 -7.68
CA TYR A 572 8.42 5.02 -8.34
C TYR A 572 9.23 4.50 -9.54
N CYS A 573 9.96 3.40 -9.33
CA CYS A 573 10.75 2.78 -10.38
C CYS A 573 9.88 2.27 -11.54
N CYS A 574 8.75 1.61 -11.22
CA CYS A 574 7.80 1.13 -12.22
C CYS A 574 7.16 2.26 -13.03
N CYS A 575 6.80 3.38 -12.39
CA CYS A 575 6.29 4.56 -13.07
C CYS A 575 7.33 5.15 -14.02
N HIS A 576 8.58 5.31 -13.57
CA HIS A 576 9.68 5.82 -14.40
C HIS A 576 9.96 4.91 -15.60
N ALA A 577 9.86 3.59 -15.43
CA ALA A 577 9.97 2.65 -16.54
C ALA A 577 8.88 2.89 -17.59
N SER A 578 7.63 3.01 -17.14
CA SER A 578 6.51 3.26 -18.05
C SER A 578 6.69 4.58 -18.80
N PHE A 579 7.05 5.66 -18.11
CA PHE A 579 7.26 6.97 -18.74
C PHE A 579 8.36 6.91 -19.79
N ALA A 580 9.53 6.37 -19.44
CA ALA A 580 10.69 6.32 -20.33
C ALA A 580 10.47 5.45 -21.57
N LEU A 581 9.84 4.28 -21.39
CA LEU A 581 9.59 3.34 -22.49
C LEU A 581 8.49 3.84 -23.43
N ARG A 582 7.46 4.50 -22.88
CA ARG A 582 6.43 5.17 -23.69
C ARG A 582 7.04 6.29 -24.52
N ASP A 583 7.92 7.10 -23.94
CA ASP A 583 8.65 8.16 -24.67
C ASP A 583 9.58 7.60 -25.75
N ALA A 584 10.08 6.36 -25.57
CA ALA A 584 10.83 5.61 -26.58
C ALA A 584 9.96 4.93 -27.65
N GLY A 585 8.64 5.06 -27.58
CA GLY A 585 7.69 4.56 -28.57
C GLY A 585 7.18 3.13 -28.33
N PHE A 586 7.50 2.52 -27.19
CA PHE A 586 6.85 1.26 -26.79
C PHE A 586 5.41 1.51 -26.37
N GLU A 587 4.60 0.46 -26.49
CA GLU A 587 3.35 0.34 -25.75
C GLU A 587 3.64 -0.26 -24.38
N THR A 588 3.46 0.53 -23.32
CA THR A 588 3.76 0.07 -21.95
C THR A 588 2.56 -0.61 -21.32
N ILE A 589 2.80 -1.79 -20.74
CA ILE A 589 1.79 -2.59 -20.06
C ILE A 589 2.14 -2.64 -18.58
N MET A 590 1.34 -2.01 -17.71
CA MET A 590 1.50 -2.10 -16.27
C MET A 590 0.65 -3.23 -15.71
N VAL A 591 1.23 -4.07 -14.86
CA VAL A 591 0.49 -5.09 -14.09
C VAL A 591 0.73 -4.84 -12.61
N ASN A 592 -0.30 -4.45 -11.87
CA ASN A 592 -0.20 -4.19 -10.42
C ASN A 592 -1.60 -4.21 -9.78
N CYS A 593 -1.69 -4.39 -8.45
CA CYS A 593 -2.96 -4.49 -7.73
C CYS A 593 -3.06 -3.58 -6.49
N ASN A 594 -2.20 -2.58 -6.40
CA ASN A 594 -2.19 -1.64 -5.28
C ASN A 594 -2.98 -0.36 -5.62
N PRO A 595 -4.10 -0.09 -4.95
CA PRO A 595 -4.96 1.04 -5.28
C PRO A 595 -4.38 2.40 -4.89
N GLU A 596 -3.41 2.45 -3.98
CA GLU A 596 -2.83 3.69 -3.46
C GLU A 596 -1.80 4.33 -4.42
N THR A 597 -1.41 3.61 -5.47
CA THR A 597 -0.19 3.91 -6.23
C THR A 597 -0.41 4.70 -7.53
N VAL A 598 0.67 5.34 -8.00
CA VAL A 598 0.67 6.05 -9.29
C VAL A 598 0.79 5.06 -10.44
N SER A 599 1.40 3.88 -10.25
CA SER A 599 1.48 2.87 -11.32
C SER A 599 0.13 2.35 -11.76
N THR A 600 -0.85 2.26 -10.84
CA THR A 600 -2.24 1.89 -11.13
C THR A 600 -3.11 3.08 -11.53
N ASP A 601 -2.52 4.24 -11.83
CA ASP A 601 -3.19 5.30 -12.59
C ASP A 601 -3.18 4.93 -14.08
N TYR A 602 -4.35 4.99 -14.72
CA TYR A 602 -4.47 4.69 -16.15
C TYR A 602 -3.70 5.69 -17.03
N ASP A 603 -3.38 6.90 -16.52
CA ASP A 603 -2.52 7.87 -17.23
C ASP A 603 -1.03 7.45 -17.24
N THR A 604 -0.63 6.48 -16.41
CA THR A 604 0.77 6.09 -16.24
C THR A 604 1.28 5.16 -17.33
N SER A 605 0.44 4.31 -17.91
CA SER A 605 0.83 3.32 -18.92
C SER A 605 -0.12 3.33 -20.12
N ASP A 606 0.30 2.82 -21.27
CA ASP A 606 -0.62 2.68 -22.41
C ASP A 606 -1.75 1.69 -22.07
N ARG A 607 -1.46 0.66 -21.27
CA ARG A 607 -2.39 -0.42 -20.90
C ARG A 607 -2.19 -0.84 -19.44
N LEU A 608 -3.23 -0.78 -18.63
CA LEU A 608 -3.19 -1.13 -17.21
C LEU A 608 -3.99 -2.41 -16.97
N TYR A 609 -3.33 -3.44 -16.44
CA TYR A 609 -3.98 -4.64 -15.91
C TYR A 609 -3.97 -4.59 -14.38
N PHE A 610 -5.13 -4.37 -13.78
CA PHE A 610 -5.29 -4.33 -12.33
C PHE A 610 -5.50 -5.74 -11.79
N GLU A 611 -4.41 -6.51 -11.79
CA GLU A 611 -4.40 -7.95 -11.60
C GLU A 611 -3.45 -8.39 -10.48
N PRO A 612 -3.72 -9.53 -9.81
CA PRO A 612 -2.79 -10.12 -8.86
C PRO A 612 -1.44 -10.41 -9.51
N LEU A 613 -0.35 -10.23 -8.76
CA LEU A 613 1.00 -10.54 -9.21
C LEU A 613 1.35 -12.00 -8.93
N THR A 614 0.59 -12.91 -9.53
CA THR A 614 0.87 -14.35 -9.46
C THR A 614 1.37 -14.88 -10.79
N PHE A 615 2.01 -16.05 -10.76
CA PHE A 615 2.42 -16.73 -11.99
C PHE A 615 1.23 -17.00 -12.93
N GLU A 616 0.09 -17.43 -12.38
CA GLU A 616 -1.12 -17.69 -13.17
C GLU A 616 -1.60 -16.43 -13.89
N ASP A 617 -1.81 -15.35 -13.14
CA ASP A 617 -2.42 -14.13 -13.62
C ASP A 617 -1.50 -13.41 -14.62
N VAL A 618 -0.19 -13.32 -14.32
CA VAL A 618 0.81 -12.74 -15.24
C VAL A 618 0.89 -13.55 -16.54
N MET A 619 0.92 -14.89 -16.47
CA MET A 619 0.96 -15.72 -17.68
C MET A 619 -0.31 -15.60 -18.53
N ASN A 620 -1.48 -15.39 -17.91
CA ASN A 620 -2.72 -15.13 -18.64
C ASN A 620 -2.62 -13.80 -19.43
N ILE A 621 -1.94 -12.79 -18.90
CA ILE A 621 -1.73 -11.52 -19.62
C ILE A 621 -0.69 -11.71 -20.73
N VAL A 622 0.42 -12.42 -20.47
CA VAL A 622 1.43 -12.75 -21.48
C VAL A 622 0.83 -13.51 -22.67
N ASP A 623 -0.05 -14.48 -22.42
CA ASP A 623 -0.71 -15.26 -23.48
C ASP A 623 -1.54 -14.36 -24.43
N VAL A 624 -2.15 -13.29 -23.89
CA VAL A 624 -2.96 -12.32 -24.66
C VAL A 624 -2.07 -11.26 -25.33
N GLU A 625 -1.16 -10.65 -24.58
CA GLU A 625 -0.42 -9.47 -25.00
C GLU A 625 0.81 -9.78 -25.84
N LYS A 626 1.46 -10.92 -25.54
CA LYS A 626 2.71 -11.38 -26.16
C LYS A 626 3.77 -10.26 -26.19
N PRO A 627 4.18 -9.73 -25.02
CA PRO A 627 5.13 -8.64 -24.96
C PRO A 627 6.49 -9.03 -25.54
N GLU A 628 7.22 -8.05 -26.08
CA GLU A 628 8.61 -8.21 -26.54
C GLU A 628 9.57 -8.36 -25.35
N GLY A 629 9.23 -7.75 -24.21
CA GLY A 629 10.01 -7.83 -22.98
C GLY A 629 9.17 -7.64 -21.72
N VAL A 630 9.63 -8.23 -20.61
CA VAL A 630 9.03 -8.11 -19.27
C VAL A 630 10.09 -7.66 -18.25
N ILE A 631 9.83 -6.56 -17.55
CA ILE A 631 10.64 -6.04 -16.45
C ILE A 631 10.12 -6.60 -15.13
N VAL A 632 11.00 -7.30 -14.39
CA VAL A 632 10.71 -7.92 -13.09
C VAL A 632 11.54 -7.33 -11.94
N GLN A 633 12.52 -6.50 -12.27
CA GLN A 633 13.54 -6.02 -11.34
C GLN A 633 13.13 -4.76 -10.58
N PHE A 634 11.98 -4.16 -10.91
CA PHE A 634 11.57 -2.84 -10.40
C PHE A 634 10.49 -2.91 -9.32
N GLY A 635 9.63 -3.93 -9.32
CA GLY A 635 8.55 -4.09 -8.35
C GLY A 635 8.95 -4.70 -7.00
N GLY A 636 10.23 -4.91 -6.74
CA GLY A 636 10.71 -5.53 -5.50
C GLY A 636 10.51 -7.05 -5.48
N GLN A 637 10.32 -7.64 -4.28
CA GLN A 637 10.39 -9.10 -4.09
C GLN A 637 9.30 -9.88 -4.84
N THR A 638 8.11 -9.30 -4.97
CA THR A 638 6.95 -9.95 -5.60
C THR A 638 7.27 -10.45 -7.02
N PRO A 639 7.63 -9.59 -7.99
CA PRO A 639 7.96 -10.05 -9.34
C PRO A 639 9.28 -10.84 -9.43
N LEU A 640 10.25 -10.61 -8.54
CA LEU A 640 11.50 -11.39 -8.50
C LEU A 640 11.23 -12.87 -8.22
N ASN A 641 10.32 -13.16 -7.30
CA ASN A 641 9.92 -14.54 -6.98
C ASN A 641 9.27 -15.26 -8.18
N LEU A 642 8.74 -14.51 -9.16
CA LEU A 642 8.15 -15.06 -10.38
C LEU A 642 9.18 -15.24 -11.51
N ALA A 643 10.29 -14.50 -11.49
CA ALA A 643 11.20 -14.33 -12.61
C ALA A 643 11.71 -15.66 -13.20
N ALA A 644 12.19 -16.57 -12.35
CA ALA A 644 12.70 -17.87 -12.80
C ALA A 644 11.62 -18.74 -13.45
N ARG A 645 10.40 -18.77 -12.87
CA ARG A 645 9.27 -19.53 -13.40
C ARG A 645 8.79 -18.96 -14.73
N LEU A 646 8.63 -17.64 -14.81
CA LEU A 646 8.23 -16.95 -16.04
C LEU A 646 9.24 -17.22 -17.16
N HIS A 647 10.54 -17.12 -16.86
CA HIS A 647 11.57 -17.40 -17.84
C HIS A 647 11.57 -18.87 -18.31
N GLY A 648 11.30 -19.81 -17.41
CA GLY A 648 11.13 -21.23 -17.74
C GLY A 648 9.99 -21.52 -18.73
N GLU A 649 8.93 -20.70 -18.72
CA GLU A 649 7.81 -20.74 -19.69
C GLU A 649 8.07 -19.94 -20.97
N GLY A 650 9.27 -19.41 -21.15
CA GLY A 650 9.65 -18.66 -22.35
C GLY A 650 9.21 -17.19 -22.35
N VAL A 651 8.84 -16.62 -21.19
CA VAL A 651 8.59 -15.19 -21.07
C VAL A 651 9.91 -14.41 -21.29
N PRO A 652 9.93 -13.40 -22.17
CA PRO A 652 11.14 -12.64 -22.46
C PRO A 652 11.47 -11.66 -21.32
N ILE A 653 12.12 -12.15 -20.27
CA ILE A 653 12.62 -11.29 -19.20
C ILE A 653 13.79 -10.45 -19.74
N ILE A 654 13.64 -9.13 -19.73
CA ILE A 654 14.65 -8.18 -20.20
C ILE A 654 15.43 -7.56 -19.03
N GLY A 655 16.60 -6.99 -19.29
CA GLY A 655 17.52 -6.53 -18.24
C GLY A 655 18.33 -7.68 -17.62
N THR A 656 18.71 -7.54 -16.34
CA THR A 656 19.49 -8.56 -15.64
C THR A 656 18.75 -9.90 -15.62
N SER A 657 19.42 -10.97 -16.03
CA SER A 657 18.77 -12.28 -16.22
C SER A 657 18.32 -12.91 -14.88
N PRO A 658 17.27 -13.74 -14.88
CA PRO A 658 16.84 -14.48 -13.69
C PRO A 658 17.94 -15.33 -13.06
N ASP A 659 18.81 -15.93 -13.87
CA ASP A 659 19.97 -16.69 -13.37
C ASP A 659 20.99 -15.80 -12.64
N SER A 660 21.20 -14.58 -13.12
CA SER A 660 22.10 -13.63 -12.45
C SER A 660 21.51 -13.08 -11.16
N ILE A 661 20.19 -12.90 -11.13
CA ILE A 661 19.44 -12.56 -9.92
C ILE A 661 19.58 -13.68 -8.89
N ASP A 662 19.29 -14.93 -9.28
CA ASP A 662 19.43 -16.10 -8.41
C ASP A 662 20.88 -16.31 -7.96
N LEU A 663 21.88 -16.06 -8.82
CA LEU A 663 23.29 -16.13 -8.45
C LEU A 663 23.65 -15.17 -7.32
N ALA A 664 23.05 -13.98 -7.28
CA ALA A 664 23.29 -13.00 -6.23
C ALA A 664 22.53 -13.31 -4.93
N GLU A 665 21.34 -13.92 -5.03
CA GLU A 665 20.52 -14.30 -3.87
C GLU A 665 20.98 -15.64 -3.24
N ASP A 666 21.52 -16.59 -4.03
CA ASP A 666 22.08 -17.85 -3.56
C ASP A 666 23.48 -17.63 -2.96
N ARG A 667 23.61 -17.81 -1.63
CA ARG A 667 24.87 -17.55 -0.94
C ARG A 667 26.01 -18.50 -1.30
N LYS A 668 25.73 -19.72 -1.72
CA LYS A 668 26.78 -20.65 -2.14
C LYS A 668 27.35 -20.22 -3.49
N ARG A 669 26.49 -19.86 -4.44
CA ARG A 669 26.89 -19.34 -5.76
C ARG A 669 27.56 -17.98 -5.62
N PHE A 670 26.98 -17.09 -4.81
CA PHE A 670 27.51 -15.75 -4.55
C PHE A 670 28.84 -15.78 -3.79
N GLY A 671 28.97 -16.62 -2.76
CA GLY A 671 30.22 -16.80 -2.00
C GLY A 671 31.35 -17.35 -2.87
N ALA A 672 31.05 -18.32 -3.75
CA ALA A 672 32.02 -18.81 -4.74
C ALA A 672 32.45 -17.70 -5.70
N LEU A 673 31.51 -16.88 -6.19
CA LEU A 673 31.82 -15.74 -7.04
C LEU A 673 32.74 -14.74 -6.34
N LEU A 674 32.44 -14.38 -5.09
CA LEU A 674 33.26 -13.46 -4.31
C LEU A 674 34.68 -14.00 -4.08
N ALA A 675 34.82 -15.30 -3.83
CA ALA A 675 36.12 -15.96 -3.69
C ALA A 675 36.93 -15.89 -4.99
N ASP A 676 36.30 -16.16 -6.14
CA ASP A 676 36.94 -16.08 -7.47
C ASP A 676 37.38 -14.65 -7.80
N LEU A 677 36.56 -13.65 -7.47
CA LEU A 677 36.87 -12.23 -7.63
C LEU A 677 37.84 -11.69 -6.57
N LYS A 678 38.18 -12.49 -5.54
CA LYS A 678 38.99 -12.10 -4.38
C LYS A 678 38.41 -10.89 -3.63
N ILE A 679 37.09 -10.81 -3.57
CA ILE A 679 36.36 -9.77 -2.84
C ILE A 679 36.05 -10.28 -1.43
N PRO A 680 36.44 -9.55 -0.37
CA PRO A 680 36.12 -9.95 1.00
C PRO A 680 34.62 -9.97 1.27
N CYS A 681 34.16 -10.98 2.01
CA CYS A 681 32.85 -11.04 2.65
C CYS A 681 32.99 -11.58 4.08
N PRO A 682 31.99 -11.39 4.95
CA PRO A 682 31.97 -12.06 6.25
C PRO A 682 32.07 -13.58 6.07
N GLU A 683 32.73 -14.26 7.03
CA GLU A 683 32.69 -15.72 7.09
C GLU A 683 31.24 -16.17 7.24
N ASN A 684 30.81 -17.13 6.41
CA ASN A 684 29.41 -17.53 6.35
C ASN A 684 29.27 -19.01 6.01
N SER A 685 28.11 -19.58 6.34
CA SER A 685 27.69 -20.91 5.92
C SER A 685 26.17 -21.02 5.88
N SER A 686 25.67 -22.07 5.24
CA SER A 686 24.25 -22.40 5.12
C SER A 686 23.98 -23.72 5.83
N VAL A 687 22.92 -23.74 6.66
CA VAL A 687 22.57 -24.88 7.51
C VAL A 687 21.10 -25.22 7.38
N THR A 688 20.78 -26.49 7.62
CA THR A 688 19.40 -27.01 7.53
C THR A 688 18.91 -27.62 8.85
N SER A 689 19.78 -27.77 9.84
CA SER A 689 19.45 -28.32 11.15
C SER A 689 20.06 -27.52 12.29
N GLY A 690 19.46 -27.61 13.48
CA GLY A 690 19.96 -26.95 14.69
C GLY A 690 21.37 -27.39 15.11
N ASP A 691 21.68 -28.68 15.00
CA ASP A 691 23.01 -29.21 15.36
C ASP A 691 24.10 -28.73 14.40
N GLU A 692 23.77 -28.66 13.10
CA GLU A 692 24.64 -28.08 12.09
C GLU A 692 24.84 -26.57 12.34
N ALA A 693 23.78 -25.85 12.70
CA ALA A 693 23.83 -24.43 13.06
C ALA A 693 24.81 -24.16 14.20
N LEU A 694 24.74 -24.93 15.29
CA LEU A 694 25.66 -24.80 16.43
C LEU A 694 27.11 -25.10 16.05
N THR A 695 27.33 -26.12 15.24
CA THR A 695 28.68 -26.49 14.77
C THR A 695 29.29 -25.38 13.93
N VAL A 696 28.50 -24.84 12.99
CA VAL A 696 28.91 -23.73 12.12
C VAL A 696 29.14 -22.45 12.92
N ALA A 697 28.23 -22.08 13.81
CA ALA A 697 28.35 -20.86 14.61
C ALA A 697 29.59 -20.88 15.52
N ASN A 698 29.91 -22.03 16.12
CA ASN A 698 31.14 -22.20 16.90
C ASN A 698 32.41 -22.15 16.04
N SER A 699 32.34 -22.57 14.78
CA SER A 699 33.46 -22.45 13.84
C SER A 699 33.70 -21.02 13.37
N ILE A 700 32.63 -20.26 13.08
CA ILE A 700 32.68 -18.85 12.65
C ILE A 700 33.00 -17.94 13.85
N GLY A 701 32.50 -18.31 15.02
CA GLY A 701 32.61 -17.57 16.28
C GLY A 701 31.55 -16.49 16.45
N TYR A 702 30.99 -16.38 17.65
CA TYR A 702 30.00 -15.37 18.01
C TYR A 702 30.59 -13.93 18.07
N PRO A 703 29.75 -12.89 17.97
CA PRO A 703 28.35 -12.95 17.54
C PRO A 703 28.19 -13.33 16.06
N VAL A 704 27.05 -13.93 15.72
CA VAL A 704 26.66 -14.32 14.35
C VAL A 704 25.30 -13.73 14.01
N VAL A 705 25.08 -13.43 12.74
CA VAL A 705 23.76 -13.08 12.20
C VAL A 705 23.12 -14.33 11.64
N VAL A 706 21.90 -14.61 12.05
CA VAL A 706 21.09 -15.71 11.52
C VAL A 706 19.93 -15.16 10.71
N ARG A 707 19.65 -15.79 9.56
CA ARG A 707 18.58 -15.32 8.67
C ARG A 707 18.03 -16.40 7.74
N PRO A 708 16.75 -16.31 7.34
CA PRO A 708 16.19 -17.13 6.26
C PRO A 708 16.74 -16.74 4.88
N SER A 709 16.66 -17.66 3.92
CA SER A 709 16.98 -17.41 2.51
C SER A 709 15.79 -16.84 1.72
N PHE A 710 16.07 -16.04 0.67
CA PHE A 710 15.08 -15.39 -0.22
C PHE A 710 14.07 -14.50 0.52
N VAL A 711 14.57 -13.56 1.33
CA VAL A 711 13.76 -12.57 2.04
C VAL A 711 14.34 -11.16 1.86
N LEU A 712 13.47 -10.15 1.89
CA LEU A 712 13.81 -8.73 1.86
C LEU A 712 13.51 -8.11 3.23
N GLY A 713 14.24 -7.05 3.59
CA GLY A 713 13.86 -6.21 4.73
C GLY A 713 14.13 -6.90 6.06
N GLY A 714 15.26 -7.59 6.15
CA GLY A 714 15.68 -8.22 7.40
C GLY A 714 14.78 -9.32 7.94
N ARG A 715 13.87 -9.91 7.13
CA ARG A 715 12.79 -10.75 7.67
C ARG A 715 13.29 -11.92 8.51
N ALA A 716 12.86 -11.98 9.78
CA ALA A 716 13.27 -12.94 10.78
C ALA A 716 14.80 -13.03 10.96
N MET A 717 15.51 -11.92 10.75
CA MET A 717 16.94 -11.82 11.03
C MET A 717 17.17 -11.58 12.52
N ALA A 718 18.22 -12.18 13.07
CA ALA A 718 18.61 -11.94 14.45
C ALA A 718 20.13 -11.95 14.60
N ILE A 719 20.65 -11.10 15.49
CA ILE A 719 22.03 -11.21 15.98
C ILE A 719 22.01 -12.13 17.20
N VAL A 720 22.82 -13.17 17.14
CA VAL A 720 22.91 -14.21 18.15
C VAL A 720 24.30 -14.18 18.77
N TYR A 721 24.35 -14.21 20.10
CA TYR A 721 25.59 -14.05 20.88
C TYR A 721 26.08 -15.34 21.54
N ASP A 722 25.24 -16.39 21.60
CA ASP A 722 25.55 -17.66 22.24
C ASP A 722 24.72 -18.83 21.68
N ASP A 723 25.14 -20.05 22.05
CA ASP A 723 24.52 -21.31 21.64
C ASP A 723 23.06 -21.46 22.10
N GLU A 724 22.72 -20.90 23.28
CA GLU A 724 21.37 -20.99 23.84
C GLU A 724 20.38 -20.17 23.00
N SER A 725 20.77 -18.95 22.68
CA SER A 725 20.02 -18.03 21.82
C SER A 725 19.90 -18.59 20.39
N LEU A 726 20.96 -19.20 19.86
CA LEU A 726 20.92 -19.85 18.54
C LEU A 726 19.91 -21.01 18.51
N SER A 727 19.96 -21.87 19.54
CA SER A 727 19.04 -23.00 19.67
C SER A 727 17.59 -22.54 19.79
N SER A 728 17.35 -21.44 20.51
CA SER A 728 16.03 -20.83 20.65
C SER A 728 15.51 -20.28 19.31
N TYR A 729 16.36 -19.58 18.57
CA TYR A 729 16.04 -19.09 17.22
C TYR A 729 15.72 -20.25 16.27
N MET A 730 16.57 -21.27 16.21
CA MET A 730 16.40 -22.40 15.29
C MET A 730 15.08 -23.15 15.55
N ARG A 731 14.66 -23.33 16.81
CA ARG A 731 13.35 -23.92 17.12
C ARG A 731 12.21 -23.10 16.52
N LYS A 732 12.22 -21.78 16.71
CA LYS A 732 11.19 -20.88 16.16
C LYS A 732 11.23 -20.80 14.63
N ALA A 733 12.43 -20.79 14.04
CA ALA A 733 12.62 -20.64 12.60
C ALA A 733 12.27 -21.91 11.82
N THR A 734 12.54 -23.09 12.37
CA THR A 734 12.19 -24.38 11.74
C THR A 734 10.67 -24.56 11.60
N ASP A 735 9.89 -24.07 12.58
CA ASP A 735 8.42 -24.03 12.52
C ASP A 735 7.89 -23.02 11.48
N ALA A 736 8.69 -21.99 11.16
CA ALA A 736 8.30 -20.93 10.23
C ALA A 736 8.58 -21.28 8.76
N SER A 737 9.68 -22.00 8.46
CA SER A 737 10.04 -22.38 7.08
C SER A 737 10.82 -23.71 7.02
N PRO A 738 10.15 -24.87 7.06
CA PRO A 738 10.81 -26.18 7.15
C PRO A 738 11.61 -26.58 5.89
N ALA A 739 11.45 -25.89 4.76
CA ALA A 739 12.04 -26.28 3.47
C ALA A 739 13.19 -25.37 3.00
N LYS A 740 13.52 -24.30 3.74
CA LYS A 740 14.53 -23.33 3.33
C LYS A 740 15.73 -23.36 4.27
N PRO A 741 16.97 -23.33 3.74
CA PRO A 741 18.15 -23.25 4.59
C PRO A 741 18.22 -21.91 5.33
N ILE A 742 18.78 -21.96 6.54
CA ILE A 742 19.11 -20.81 7.38
C ILE A 742 20.57 -20.45 7.12
N LEU A 743 20.86 -19.17 7.02
CA LEU A 743 22.19 -18.63 6.79
C LEU A 743 22.75 -18.15 8.12
N ILE A 744 24.04 -18.46 8.36
CA ILE A 744 24.80 -17.99 9.51
C ILE A 744 26.00 -17.21 8.97
N ASP A 745 26.04 -15.92 9.26
CA ASP A 745 27.08 -14.98 8.83
C ASP A 745 27.82 -14.45 10.08
N LYS A 746 29.14 -14.21 9.99
CA LYS A 746 29.88 -13.52 11.05
C LYS A 746 29.33 -12.11 11.21
N PHE A 747 28.91 -11.75 12.43
CA PHE A 747 28.48 -10.37 12.68
C PHE A 747 29.70 -9.44 12.76
N LEU A 748 29.72 -8.43 11.90
CA LEU A 748 30.78 -7.43 11.87
C LEU A 748 30.47 -6.29 12.85
N GLU A 749 30.68 -6.55 14.15
CA GLU A 749 30.46 -5.52 15.19
C GLU A 749 31.22 -4.23 14.90
N ARG A 750 30.58 -3.07 15.14
CA ARG A 750 31.18 -1.73 14.99
C ARG A 750 31.71 -1.44 13.59
N ALA A 751 31.07 -2.01 12.57
CA ALA A 751 31.39 -1.74 11.17
C ALA A 751 30.55 -0.58 10.63
N GLN A 752 31.14 0.24 9.76
CA GLN A 752 30.41 1.26 9.02
C GLN A 752 29.70 0.61 7.82
N GLU A 753 28.39 0.75 7.73
CA GLU A 753 27.63 0.26 6.57
C GLU A 753 27.57 1.30 5.45
N VAL A 754 27.60 0.84 4.20
CA VAL A 754 27.59 1.65 2.98
C VAL A 754 26.69 1.02 1.94
N ASP A 755 25.75 1.78 1.40
CA ASP A 755 24.90 1.40 0.28
C ASP A 755 25.39 2.02 -1.02
N VAL A 756 25.43 1.23 -2.10
CA VAL A 756 25.85 1.70 -3.44
C VAL A 756 24.82 1.32 -4.47
N ASP A 757 24.21 2.32 -5.09
CA ASP A 757 23.37 2.13 -6.27
C ASP A 757 24.20 2.36 -7.54
N ALA A 758 24.02 1.51 -8.55
CA ALA A 758 24.73 1.59 -9.82
C ALA A 758 23.85 1.18 -11.01
N LEU A 759 24.22 1.70 -12.17
CA LEU A 759 23.71 1.31 -13.48
C LEU A 759 24.77 0.52 -14.21
N ALA A 760 24.37 -0.54 -14.91
CA ALA A 760 25.28 -1.31 -15.74
C ALA A 760 24.64 -1.76 -17.06
N ASP A 761 25.48 -1.94 -18.06
CA ASP A 761 25.21 -2.72 -19.27
C ASP A 761 26.40 -3.68 -19.53
N SER A 762 26.49 -4.27 -20.73
CA SER A 762 27.57 -5.22 -21.05
C SER A 762 28.98 -4.64 -20.96
N ASP A 763 29.13 -3.32 -21.11
CA ASP A 763 30.44 -2.67 -21.28
C ASP A 763 30.73 -1.64 -20.17
N THR A 764 29.69 -0.95 -19.69
CA THR A 764 29.77 0.27 -18.89
C THR A 764 29.11 0.06 -17.53
N VAL A 765 29.72 0.63 -16.50
CA VAL A 765 29.16 0.68 -15.14
C VAL A 765 29.27 2.11 -14.64
N VAL A 766 28.13 2.69 -14.27
CA VAL A 766 28.02 4.04 -13.71
C VAL A 766 27.57 3.90 -12.26
N ILE A 767 28.35 4.43 -11.33
CA ILE A 767 28.00 4.45 -9.91
C ILE A 767 27.08 5.65 -9.67
N ALA A 768 25.83 5.37 -9.31
CA ALA A 768 24.81 6.39 -9.14
C ALA A 768 24.95 7.12 -7.80
N GLY A 769 25.26 6.41 -6.73
CA GLY A 769 25.46 7.02 -5.41
C GLY A 769 26.12 6.06 -4.44
N ILE A 770 27.03 6.58 -3.61
CA ILE A 770 27.66 5.87 -2.49
C ILE A 770 27.19 6.55 -1.21
N GLN A 771 26.36 5.85 -0.43
CA GLN A 771 25.67 6.34 0.75
C GLN A 771 26.32 5.76 2.00
N ALA A 772 26.75 6.61 2.94
CA ALA A 772 27.24 6.14 4.24
C ALA A 772 26.08 6.14 5.25
N HIS A 773 25.87 5.03 5.95
CA HIS A 773 24.88 4.97 7.03
C HIS A 773 25.37 5.75 8.26
N ILE A 774 24.45 6.30 9.05
CA ILE A 774 24.80 6.94 10.33
C ILE A 774 24.96 5.88 11.41
N GLU A 775 24.05 4.90 11.41
CA GLU A 775 24.06 3.73 12.26
C GLU A 775 25.13 2.72 11.80
N GLU A 776 25.58 1.86 12.72
CA GLU A 776 26.52 0.79 12.41
C GLU A 776 25.84 -0.42 11.77
N ALA A 777 26.61 -1.23 11.05
CA ALA A 777 26.13 -2.48 10.49
C ALA A 777 25.55 -3.37 11.61
N GLY A 778 24.30 -3.80 11.42
CA GLY A 778 23.49 -4.46 12.46
C GLY A 778 22.16 -3.76 12.70
N VAL A 779 22.04 -2.48 12.31
CA VAL A 779 20.76 -1.83 12.04
C VAL A 779 20.48 -1.97 10.55
N HIS A 780 19.31 -2.47 10.19
CA HIS A 780 18.97 -2.70 8.78
C HIS A 780 19.05 -1.42 7.93
N SER A 781 19.48 -1.51 6.67
CA SER A 781 19.63 -0.37 5.75
C SER A 781 18.34 0.43 5.51
N GLY A 782 17.18 -0.24 5.62
CA GLY A 782 15.86 0.40 5.57
C GLY A 782 15.66 1.41 6.70
N ASP A 783 16.21 1.10 7.87
CA ASP A 783 15.96 1.76 9.16
C ASP A 783 17.13 2.65 9.57
N SER A 784 18.24 2.58 8.81
CA SER A 784 19.35 3.50 8.93
C SER A 784 19.03 4.84 8.26
N SER A 785 19.51 5.90 8.89
CA SER A 785 19.72 7.18 8.22
C SER A 785 20.96 7.07 7.33
N SER A 786 20.92 7.67 6.15
CA SER A 786 22.05 7.61 5.20
C SER A 786 22.41 8.97 4.63
N VAL A 787 23.70 9.15 4.31
CA VAL A 787 24.26 10.42 3.82
C VAL A 787 24.88 10.23 2.45
N LEU A 788 24.50 11.08 1.50
CA LEU A 788 25.00 11.12 0.12
C LEU A 788 25.53 12.53 -0.21
N PRO A 789 26.79 12.71 -0.67
CA PRO A 789 27.81 11.68 -0.82
C PRO A 789 28.29 11.15 0.54
N ALA A 790 28.80 9.92 0.57
CA ALA A 790 29.34 9.29 1.76
C ALA A 790 30.30 10.20 2.54
N GLN A 791 30.04 10.35 3.84
CA GLN A 791 30.85 11.16 4.76
C GLN A 791 31.68 10.27 5.66
N ARG A 792 32.85 10.77 6.11
CA ARG A 792 33.73 10.10 7.09
C ARG A 792 34.23 8.71 6.64
N ILE A 793 34.30 8.45 5.34
CA ILE A 793 34.93 7.25 4.77
C ILE A 793 36.25 7.66 4.11
N ALA A 794 37.32 6.91 4.38
CA ALA A 794 38.62 7.16 3.76
C ALA A 794 38.56 6.95 2.24
N GLU A 795 39.24 7.79 1.47
CA GLU A 795 39.24 7.74 -0.01
C GLU A 795 39.67 6.35 -0.54
N ALA A 796 40.61 5.68 0.13
CA ALA A 796 41.04 4.33 -0.23
C ALA A 796 39.89 3.30 -0.15
N HIS A 797 38.99 3.43 0.83
CA HIS A 797 37.80 2.58 0.94
C HIS A 797 36.77 2.93 -0.14
N ILE A 798 36.58 4.21 -0.43
CA ILE A 798 35.71 4.65 -1.54
C ILE A 798 36.19 4.08 -2.88
N GLU A 799 37.49 4.15 -3.18
CA GLU A 799 38.05 3.56 -4.40
C GLU A 799 37.91 2.04 -4.42
N THR A 800 38.08 1.37 -3.27
CA THR A 800 37.86 -0.08 -3.15
C THR A 800 36.40 -0.45 -3.43
N ILE A 801 35.45 0.30 -2.87
CA ILE A 801 34.01 0.14 -3.11
C ILE A 801 33.72 0.32 -4.61
N LYS A 802 34.17 1.42 -5.23
CA LYS A 802 34.00 1.65 -6.67
C LYS A 802 34.59 0.51 -7.52
N HIS A 803 35.72 -0.03 -7.11
CA HIS A 803 36.37 -1.14 -7.80
C HIS A 803 35.53 -2.43 -7.70
N TYR A 804 35.10 -2.80 -6.49
CA TYR A 804 34.25 -3.97 -6.26
C TYR A 804 32.90 -3.86 -6.95
N THR A 805 32.26 -2.69 -6.92
CA THR A 805 30.99 -2.45 -7.64
C THR A 805 31.13 -2.77 -9.13
N ARG A 806 32.20 -2.29 -9.80
CA ARG A 806 32.41 -2.56 -11.22
C ARG A 806 32.71 -4.04 -11.51
N GLN A 807 33.46 -4.71 -10.63
CA GLN A 807 33.73 -6.14 -10.78
C GLN A 807 32.46 -6.97 -10.66
N LEU A 808 31.65 -6.69 -9.62
CA LEU A 808 30.40 -7.39 -9.35
C LEU A 808 29.39 -7.16 -10.46
N ALA A 809 29.21 -5.92 -10.92
CA ALA A 809 28.32 -5.60 -12.04
C ALA A 809 28.63 -6.44 -13.29
N ARG A 810 29.92 -6.56 -13.66
CA ARG A 810 30.36 -7.33 -14.82
C ARG A 810 30.22 -8.83 -14.61
N ALA A 811 30.58 -9.32 -13.43
CA ALA A 811 30.53 -10.74 -13.12
C ALA A 811 29.09 -11.26 -13.05
N LEU A 812 28.18 -10.46 -12.50
CA LEU A 812 26.74 -10.71 -12.46
C LEU A 812 26.03 -10.34 -13.77
N LYS A 813 26.76 -9.83 -14.78
CA LYS A 813 26.20 -9.43 -16.08
C LYS A 813 24.96 -8.53 -15.91
N VAL A 814 25.05 -7.56 -15.01
CA VAL A 814 23.94 -6.66 -14.70
C VAL A 814 23.60 -5.84 -15.93
N VAL A 815 22.31 -5.75 -16.25
CA VAL A 815 21.76 -4.87 -17.28
C VAL A 815 20.60 -4.12 -16.64
N GLY A 816 20.77 -2.82 -16.43
CA GLY A 816 19.85 -1.96 -15.67
C GLY A 816 20.42 -1.57 -14.30
N LEU A 817 19.60 -1.64 -13.25
CA LEU A 817 19.99 -1.25 -11.89
C LEU A 817 20.59 -2.42 -11.09
N MET A 818 21.51 -2.06 -10.20
CA MET A 818 21.91 -2.91 -9.08
C MET A 818 22.18 -2.06 -7.83
N ASN A 819 22.09 -2.71 -6.68
CA ASN A 819 22.46 -2.18 -5.38
C ASN A 819 23.46 -3.13 -4.70
N ILE A 820 24.40 -2.58 -3.93
CA ILE A 820 25.38 -3.34 -3.17
C ILE A 820 25.52 -2.75 -1.78
N GLN A 821 25.45 -3.61 -0.76
CA GLN A 821 25.71 -3.24 0.62
C GLN A 821 27.12 -3.69 1.02
N PHE A 822 27.89 -2.78 1.60
CA PHE A 822 29.22 -3.02 2.11
C PHE A 822 29.30 -2.72 3.61
N ALA A 823 30.23 -3.38 4.29
CA ALA A 823 30.66 -3.05 5.65
C ALA A 823 32.15 -2.71 5.64
N ILE A 824 32.54 -1.68 6.38
CA ILE A 824 33.94 -1.30 6.58
C ILE A 824 34.31 -1.60 8.03
N LYS A 825 35.27 -2.50 8.23
CA LYS A 825 35.79 -2.88 9.56
C LYS A 825 37.28 -3.15 9.49
N ASP A 826 38.02 -2.65 10.48
CA ASP A 826 39.48 -2.84 10.63
C ASP A 826 40.26 -2.56 9.32
N ASP A 827 39.98 -1.41 8.69
CA ASP A 827 40.60 -0.95 7.42
C ASP A 827 40.37 -1.88 6.21
N ARG A 828 39.26 -2.64 6.24
CA ARG A 828 38.87 -3.56 5.18
C ARG A 828 37.40 -3.39 4.80
N VAL A 829 37.15 -3.41 3.49
CA VAL A 829 35.81 -3.37 2.88
C VAL A 829 35.32 -4.80 2.64
N TYR A 830 34.15 -5.12 3.17
CA TYR A 830 33.47 -6.40 3.02
C TYR A 830 32.16 -6.20 2.26
N VAL A 831 31.82 -7.12 1.36
CA VAL A 831 30.49 -7.18 0.74
C VAL A 831 29.53 -7.92 1.65
N ILE A 832 28.40 -7.29 1.97
CA ILE A 832 27.29 -7.90 2.71
C ILE A 832 26.36 -8.60 1.72
N GLU A 833 25.87 -7.88 0.72
CA GLU A 833 24.96 -8.43 -0.30
C GLU A 833 24.96 -7.60 -1.59
N VAL A 834 24.49 -8.22 -2.67
CA VAL A 834 24.25 -7.57 -3.96
C VAL A 834 22.83 -7.86 -4.39
N ASN A 835 22.12 -6.80 -4.77
CA ASN A 835 20.75 -6.82 -5.24
C ASN A 835 20.76 -6.38 -6.71
N PRO A 836 20.79 -7.30 -7.70
CA PRO A 836 20.85 -6.98 -9.13
C PRO A 836 19.49 -6.50 -9.69
N ARG A 837 18.94 -5.47 -9.04
CA ARG A 837 17.60 -4.93 -9.21
C ARG A 837 17.53 -3.50 -8.68
N ALA A 838 16.36 -2.86 -8.81
CA ALA A 838 16.10 -1.61 -8.11
C ALA A 838 16.10 -1.81 -6.58
N SER A 839 16.71 -0.86 -5.88
CA SER A 839 16.68 -0.76 -4.41
C SER A 839 15.72 0.33 -3.98
N ARG A 840 15.39 0.35 -2.68
CA ARG A 840 14.58 1.42 -2.10
C ARG A 840 15.29 2.79 -2.07
N THR A 841 16.61 2.83 -2.25
CA THR A 841 17.37 4.09 -2.25
C THR A 841 17.39 4.77 -3.62
N VAL A 842 16.98 4.09 -4.69
CA VAL A 842 16.93 4.62 -6.07
C VAL A 842 16.24 5.99 -6.17
N PRO A 843 15.03 6.22 -5.62
CA PRO A 843 14.40 7.53 -5.70
C PRO A 843 15.22 8.62 -4.99
N PHE A 844 15.74 8.34 -3.79
CA PHE A 844 16.58 9.28 -3.05
C PHE A 844 17.85 9.65 -3.83
N VAL A 845 18.55 8.66 -4.38
CA VAL A 845 19.75 8.87 -5.21
C VAL A 845 19.41 9.66 -6.47
N ALA A 846 18.28 9.35 -7.14
CA ALA A 846 17.84 10.07 -8.33
C ALA A 846 17.59 11.56 -8.04
N LYS A 847 16.90 11.88 -6.94
CA LYS A 847 16.61 13.27 -6.54
C LYS A 847 17.86 14.02 -6.09
N ALA A 848 18.75 13.36 -5.35
CA ALA A 848 20.00 13.97 -4.88
C ALA A 848 21.00 14.26 -6.01
N THR A 849 21.08 13.38 -7.01
CA THR A 849 21.97 13.55 -8.17
C THR A 849 21.35 14.40 -9.29
N GLY A 850 20.02 14.51 -9.32
CA GLY A 850 19.27 15.10 -10.44
C GLY A 850 19.23 14.22 -11.69
N VAL A 851 19.60 12.94 -11.57
CA VAL A 851 19.65 12.00 -12.71
C VAL A 851 18.55 10.94 -12.56
N PRO A 852 17.64 10.77 -13.55
CA PRO A 852 16.54 9.81 -13.47
C PRO A 852 17.03 8.38 -13.77
N ILE A 853 17.78 7.79 -12.83
CA ILE A 853 18.46 6.50 -13.02
C ILE A 853 17.51 5.34 -13.34
N ALA A 854 16.26 5.35 -12.84
CA ALA A 854 15.25 4.36 -13.20
C ALA A 854 14.84 4.45 -14.69
N LYS A 855 14.62 5.65 -15.23
CA LYS A 855 14.33 5.87 -16.67
C LYS A 855 15.47 5.37 -17.55
N ILE A 856 16.71 5.72 -17.18
CA ILE A 856 17.91 5.30 -17.90
C ILE A 856 18.02 3.77 -17.90
N ALA A 857 17.87 3.14 -16.74
CA ALA A 857 17.90 1.68 -16.62
C ALA A 857 16.84 1.02 -17.49
N SER A 858 15.61 1.54 -17.56
CA SER A 858 14.56 0.97 -18.42
C SER A 858 14.92 0.98 -19.90
N LEU A 859 15.49 2.08 -20.39
CA LEU A 859 15.94 2.19 -21.78
C LEU A 859 17.11 1.23 -22.09
N VAL A 860 18.01 1.04 -21.13
CA VAL A 860 19.12 0.07 -21.22
C VAL A 860 18.60 -1.36 -21.21
N MET A 861 17.67 -1.70 -20.31
CA MET A 861 17.05 -3.03 -20.24
C MET A 861 16.29 -3.40 -21.51
N ALA A 862 15.62 -2.42 -22.13
CA ALA A 862 14.91 -2.61 -23.39
C ALA A 862 15.84 -2.64 -24.63
N GLY A 863 17.13 -2.35 -24.46
CA GLY A 863 18.11 -2.33 -25.56
C GLY A 863 17.98 -1.14 -26.50
N GLU A 864 17.17 -0.13 -26.17
CA GLU A 864 16.99 1.07 -27.00
C GLU A 864 18.19 2.01 -26.96
N LYS A 865 18.91 2.02 -25.83
CA LYS A 865 20.13 2.80 -25.65
C LYS A 865 21.17 2.02 -24.88
N ARG A 866 22.44 2.27 -25.19
CA ARG A 866 23.56 1.85 -24.34
C ARG A 866 23.76 2.87 -23.23
N LEU A 867 24.31 2.44 -22.11
CA LEU A 867 24.58 3.34 -20.99
C LEU A 867 25.56 4.47 -21.39
N ALA A 868 26.50 4.17 -22.29
CA ALA A 868 27.42 5.15 -22.86
C ALA A 868 26.73 6.27 -23.65
N ASP A 869 25.54 6.04 -24.22
CA ASP A 869 24.82 7.04 -25.03
C ASP A 869 24.28 8.21 -24.19
N PHE A 870 24.18 8.02 -22.88
CA PHE A 870 23.75 9.06 -21.94
C PHE A 870 24.89 10.01 -21.52
N ASN A 871 26.15 9.73 -21.92
CA ASN A 871 27.33 10.55 -21.61
C ASN A 871 27.48 10.87 -20.10
N LEU A 872 27.13 9.90 -19.25
CA LEU A 872 27.24 10.03 -17.80
C LEU A 872 28.71 9.86 -17.37
N PRO A 873 29.16 10.56 -16.32
CA PRO A 873 30.44 10.24 -15.69
C PRO A 873 30.38 8.84 -15.05
N ASP A 874 31.56 8.22 -14.85
CA ASP A 874 31.69 6.94 -14.14
C ASP A 874 31.05 6.93 -12.74
N VAL A 875 31.03 8.09 -12.09
CA VAL A 875 30.40 8.32 -10.78
C VAL A 875 29.60 9.60 -10.90
N LEU A 876 28.29 9.54 -10.61
CA LEU A 876 27.43 10.72 -10.70
C LEU A 876 27.84 11.77 -9.66
N ALA A 877 27.77 13.03 -10.08
CA ALA A 877 28.04 14.15 -9.19
C ALA A 877 26.87 14.36 -8.23
N VAL A 878 27.18 14.62 -6.97
CA VAL A 878 26.20 15.02 -5.95
C VAL A 878 26.54 16.45 -5.54
N PRO A 879 25.69 17.45 -5.84
CA PRO A 879 26.05 18.86 -5.74
C PRO A 879 26.21 19.37 -4.29
N GLN A 880 25.59 18.68 -3.34
CA GLN A 880 25.60 19.02 -1.92
C GLN A 880 25.37 17.76 -1.08
N VAL A 881 25.29 17.91 0.24
CA VAL A 881 24.99 16.79 1.13
C VAL A 881 23.48 16.62 1.25
N PHE A 882 23.02 15.39 1.03
CA PHE A 882 21.65 14.95 1.21
C PHE A 882 21.60 13.87 2.28
N VAL A 883 20.56 13.90 3.10
CA VAL A 883 20.36 12.95 4.19
C VAL A 883 18.98 12.33 4.06
N LYS A 884 18.92 11.00 4.06
CA LYS A 884 17.69 10.21 4.18
C LYS A 884 17.54 9.76 5.62
N SER A 885 16.35 9.91 6.18
CA SER A 885 15.99 9.41 7.52
C SER A 885 14.65 8.66 7.44
N PRO A 886 14.53 7.49 8.07
CA PRO A 886 13.27 6.75 8.13
C PRO A 886 12.32 7.30 9.20
N VAL A 887 11.06 6.84 9.15
CA VAL A 887 10.03 7.06 10.18
C VAL A 887 9.50 5.71 10.66
N PHE A 888 9.23 5.60 11.96
CA PHE A 888 8.93 4.31 12.60
C PHE A 888 7.48 4.22 13.11
N PRO A 889 6.84 3.04 13.02
CA PRO A 889 5.46 2.85 13.44
C PRO A 889 5.27 2.49 14.92
N PHE A 890 6.31 2.58 15.78
CA PHE A 890 6.25 2.14 17.18
C PHE A 890 5.04 2.66 17.96
N LYS A 891 4.57 3.90 17.69
CA LYS A 891 3.38 4.48 18.33
C LYS A 891 2.07 3.72 18.04
N LYS A 892 2.02 2.92 16.97
CA LYS A 892 0.86 2.11 16.56
C LYS A 892 0.86 0.70 17.17
N PHE A 893 2.01 0.28 17.71
CA PHE A 893 2.24 -1.06 18.24
C PHE A 893 2.69 -0.96 19.70
N SER A 894 1.73 -0.72 20.60
CA SER A 894 2.00 -0.67 22.03
C SER A 894 2.54 -2.00 22.55
N GLY A 895 3.46 -1.94 23.51
CA GLY A 895 4.12 -3.11 24.09
C GLY A 895 5.34 -3.63 23.34
N VAL A 896 5.67 -3.05 22.18
CA VAL A 896 6.92 -3.33 21.44
C VAL A 896 8.04 -2.42 21.95
N ASP A 897 9.24 -2.98 22.03
CA ASP A 897 10.43 -2.19 22.35
C ASP A 897 10.81 -1.30 21.17
N SER A 898 11.06 -0.01 21.41
CA SER A 898 11.38 0.97 20.35
C SER A 898 12.88 0.96 20.04
N ILE A 899 13.40 -0.20 19.67
CA ILE A 899 14.81 -0.45 19.36
C ILE A 899 14.97 -0.74 17.87
N LEU A 900 16.12 -0.35 17.33
CA LEU A 900 16.54 -0.70 15.97
C LEU A 900 17.40 -1.96 15.99
N ASP A 901 17.12 -2.88 15.09
CA ASP A 901 17.82 -4.15 14.98
C ASP A 901 17.99 -4.55 13.48
N PRO A 902 18.41 -5.79 13.16
CA PRO A 902 18.57 -6.22 11.77
C PRO A 902 17.28 -6.36 10.94
N GLU A 903 16.08 -6.18 11.50
CA GLU A 903 14.78 -6.39 10.82
C GLU A 903 13.87 -5.15 10.68
#